data_AF-A0A0K2T5T3-F1
#
_entry.id   AF-A0A0K2T5T3-F1
#
_cell.length_a   1.000
_cell.length_b   1.000
_cell.length_c   1.000
_cell.angle_alpha   90.00
_cell.angle_beta   90.00
_cell.angle_gamma   90.00
#
_symmetry.space_group_name_H-M   'P 1'
#
loop_
_entity.id
_entity.type
_entity.pdbx_description
1 polymer ?
#
loop_
_entity_poly.entity_id
_entity_poly.type
_entity_poly.pdbx_seq_one_letter_code
_entity_poly.pdbx_strand_id
1 'polypeptide(L)'
;MDFKRRTASLGALILLSILLTLWSLGHRLQFHSSSIKQSQLSPTKRNCGYYDCLDVYRCGTRERNMLIHIPDMDSYQTHLLSNEFLQILKTVKNSVYYTPFPRKACFVLLPVDTLIDDPQLGSVLSKYPEWDHGTNVLIFNILPGIYPDFRPTLETPIGSALLAGSGLSTLHYRRGFDVSFPTPPTIKVNMSLLQEKNRLLLLAQIDIRPKFHQIINIIEQNYSVEFIHWKECSNLNLNTRCRKTESSPYTELLENEATFCLILPGLRLGQSGLLEAMGSGCLPVIAIDSLVLPFSEVLDWKLFSVQIYERELKDVISILKGISKEKINQMKQKMVFVYDNYFSSVEAMTKTTLQILNDRIFPHFSKTYREWNYPELVSNPLSFQSTPPDNDGFTAVILTYDRLDSLINVVYQISETPSLVAIVVVWNSKSKPPLPSSSIWPNIDKPLKIIQSSENILSNRFFPYEEIETECILSMDDDIPMLTTDELEFGYHVWREFPDRLVGFPSRSHITTRNGSWKYESEWTSEISMVLTGAAFYHKYWNHVFSSGMDPVVSKMKSWVDGRMNCEDIAMNFLIANMTGQAPIKVTPRKKFRCSTPECLNVNMISGGLTHMVERSECVNHFAHLYGYMPLTSVEFRADPILFKDPIPARLKKYPNLGTL
;
A
#
# COMPACT_ATOMS: atom_id res chain seq x y z
N MET A 1 45.87 53.37 -56.44
CA MET A 1 44.79 52.71 -55.66
C MET A 1 45.19 51.25 -55.40
N ASP A 2 46.38 51.05 -54.82
CA ASP A 2 47.08 49.75 -54.86
C ASP A 2 47.79 49.42 -53.54
N PHE A 3 47.16 49.80 -52.42
CA PHE A 3 47.70 49.56 -51.06
C PHE A 3 46.72 48.86 -50.11
N LYS A 4 45.51 48.49 -50.58
CA LYS A 4 44.48 47.79 -49.77
C LYS A 4 44.25 46.31 -50.11
N ARG A 5 44.98 45.75 -51.09
CA ARG A 5 44.91 44.31 -51.45
C ARG A 5 46.09 43.45 -50.96
N ARG A 6 47.14 44.04 -50.36
CA ARG A 6 48.32 43.31 -49.87
C ARG A 6 48.31 42.99 -48.37
N THR A 7 47.39 43.54 -47.58
CA THR A 7 47.27 43.24 -46.13
C THR A 7 46.35 42.04 -45.82
N ALA A 8 45.51 41.60 -46.77
CA ALA A 8 44.60 40.46 -46.59
C ALA A 8 45.26 39.09 -46.82
N SER A 9 46.46 39.04 -47.43
CA SER A 9 47.18 37.78 -47.73
C SER A 9 48.23 37.40 -46.67
N LEU A 10 48.67 38.34 -45.82
CA LEU A 10 49.68 38.06 -44.78
C LEU A 10 49.04 37.50 -43.49
N GLY A 11 47.81 37.91 -43.15
CA GLY A 11 47.09 37.44 -41.96
C GLY A 11 46.62 35.98 -42.03
N ALA A 12 46.31 35.48 -43.23
CA ALA A 12 45.87 34.09 -43.43
C ALA A 12 47.01 33.07 -43.32
N LEU A 13 48.24 33.46 -43.66
CA LEU A 13 49.44 32.60 -43.57
C LEU A 13 49.97 32.45 -42.14
N ILE A 14 49.79 33.48 -41.29
CA ILE A 14 50.21 33.43 -39.88
C ILE A 14 49.26 32.53 -39.06
N LEU A 15 47.95 32.61 -39.31
CA LEU A 15 46.94 31.76 -38.65
C LEU A 15 47.08 30.26 -38.99
N LEU A 16 47.47 29.91 -40.22
CA LEU A 16 47.73 28.51 -40.59
C LEU A 16 48.99 27.94 -39.92
N SER A 17 50.03 28.78 -39.72
CA SER A 17 51.28 28.36 -39.08
C SER A 17 51.14 28.11 -37.57
N ILE A 18 50.22 28.83 -36.90
CA ILE A 18 49.91 28.67 -35.47
C ILE A 18 49.04 27.43 -35.24
N LEU A 19 48.11 27.14 -36.16
CA LEU A 19 47.30 25.92 -36.11
C LEU A 19 48.11 24.63 -36.36
N LEU A 20 49.13 24.67 -37.23
CA LEU A 20 50.02 23.52 -37.50
C LEU A 20 51.08 23.28 -36.41
N THR A 21 51.49 24.33 -35.69
CA THR A 21 52.40 24.21 -34.54
C THR A 21 51.68 23.74 -33.27
N LEU A 22 50.42 24.11 -33.07
CA LEU A 22 49.59 23.57 -31.98
C LEU A 22 49.16 22.11 -32.21
N TRP A 23 49.05 21.66 -33.46
CA TRP A 23 48.73 20.26 -33.78
C TRP A 23 49.94 19.32 -33.61
N SER A 24 51.18 19.83 -33.69
CA SER A 24 52.42 19.03 -33.53
C SER A 24 52.97 18.97 -32.11
N LEU A 25 52.46 19.78 -31.17
CA LEU A 25 52.82 19.77 -29.75
C LEU A 25 51.87 18.96 -28.85
N GLY A 26 50.78 18.40 -29.41
CA GLY A 26 49.79 17.60 -28.68
C GLY A 26 50.10 16.09 -28.51
N HIS A 27 51.24 15.60 -29.00
CA HIS A 27 51.63 14.19 -28.89
C HIS A 27 53.06 14.03 -28.36
N ARG A 28 53.21 13.99 -27.03
CA ARG A 28 54.18 13.15 -26.27
C ARG A 28 54.22 13.58 -24.81
N LEU A 29 53.30 13.05 -24.01
CA LEU A 29 53.59 12.68 -22.63
C LEU A 29 53.18 11.22 -22.48
N GLN A 30 54.16 10.34 -22.61
CA GLN A 30 54.07 8.94 -22.20
C GLN A 30 53.86 8.92 -20.68
N PHE A 31 52.60 8.86 -20.26
CA PHE A 31 52.27 8.29 -18.96
C PHE A 31 52.20 6.77 -19.13
N HIS A 32 52.95 6.06 -18.29
CA HIS A 32 52.92 4.61 -18.18
C HIS A 32 51.47 4.10 -18.16
N SER A 33 51.16 3.22 -19.11
CA SER A 33 49.91 2.48 -19.12
C SER A 33 49.92 1.45 -17.98
N SER A 34 49.46 1.85 -16.79
CA SER A 34 48.74 0.89 -15.95
C SER A 34 47.41 0.65 -16.65
N SER A 35 47.20 -0.58 -17.11
CA SER A 35 45.98 -1.05 -17.76
C SER A 35 44.73 -0.77 -16.92
N ILE A 36 44.10 0.39 -17.11
CA ILE A 36 42.73 0.62 -16.66
C ILE A 36 41.84 -0.16 -17.63
N LYS A 37 41.30 -1.28 -17.16
CA LYS A 37 40.21 -1.96 -17.86
C LYS A 37 39.09 -0.92 -18.07
N GLN A 38 38.83 -0.53 -19.32
CA GLN A 38 37.55 0.08 -19.66
C GLN A 38 36.46 -0.92 -19.28
N SER A 39 35.80 -0.72 -18.14
CA SER A 39 34.62 -1.49 -17.78
C SER A 39 33.55 -1.20 -18.83
N GLN A 40 33.21 -2.20 -19.65
CA GLN A 40 32.07 -2.10 -20.53
C GLN A 40 30.83 -1.79 -19.71
N LEU A 41 30.08 -0.76 -20.12
CA LEU A 41 28.81 -0.39 -19.52
C LEU A 41 27.84 -1.57 -19.59
N SER A 42 27.41 -2.08 -18.44
CA SER A 42 26.37 -3.10 -18.37
C SER A 42 25.05 -2.53 -18.89
N PRO A 43 24.38 -3.17 -19.86
CA PRO A 43 23.07 -2.72 -20.31
C PRO A 43 22.06 -2.80 -19.16
N THR A 44 21.08 -1.89 -19.16
CA THR A 44 19.99 -1.89 -18.18
C THR A 44 19.24 -3.23 -18.19
N LYS A 45 19.20 -3.91 -17.05
CA LYS A 45 18.45 -5.16 -16.88
C LYS A 45 16.96 -4.84 -16.71
N ARG A 46 16.20 -5.03 -17.80
CA ARG A 46 14.76 -4.71 -17.84
C ARG A 46 13.88 -5.77 -17.17
N ASN A 47 14.31 -7.03 -17.16
CA ASN A 47 13.53 -8.16 -16.62
C ASN A 47 14.14 -8.66 -15.31
N CYS A 48 14.29 -7.77 -14.33
CA CYS A 48 14.75 -8.17 -13.01
C CYS A 48 13.96 -7.48 -11.91
N GLY A 49 13.92 -8.11 -10.74
CA GLY A 49 13.27 -7.58 -9.56
C GLY A 49 14.12 -7.75 -8.31
N TYR A 50 13.46 -7.74 -7.16
CA TYR A 50 14.09 -7.80 -5.84
C TYR A 50 14.95 -9.05 -5.59
N TYR A 51 14.67 -10.16 -6.27
CA TYR A 51 15.37 -11.42 -6.09
C TYR A 51 16.64 -11.55 -6.95
N ASP A 52 16.74 -10.79 -8.05
CA ASP A 52 17.79 -10.98 -9.06
C ASP A 52 18.67 -9.73 -9.29
N CYS A 53 18.15 -8.54 -9.00
CA CYS A 53 18.85 -7.26 -9.18
C CYS A 53 19.22 -6.56 -7.87
N LEU A 54 18.79 -7.10 -6.72
CA LEU A 54 19.15 -6.59 -5.41
C LEU A 54 19.79 -7.69 -4.57
N ASP A 55 20.91 -7.35 -3.93
CA ASP A 55 21.50 -8.15 -2.87
C ASP A 55 20.86 -7.77 -1.52
N VAL A 56 19.79 -8.48 -1.16
CA VAL A 56 19.06 -8.25 0.11
C VAL A 56 19.93 -8.54 1.33
N TYR A 57 20.96 -9.38 1.21
CA TYR A 57 21.81 -9.73 2.35
C TYR A 57 22.66 -8.55 2.85
N ARG A 58 22.89 -7.53 2.01
CA ARG A 58 23.51 -6.26 2.43
C ARG A 58 22.62 -5.41 3.34
N CYS A 59 21.32 -5.66 3.35
CA CYS A 59 20.36 -4.79 4.03
C CYS A 59 20.22 -5.07 5.53
N GLY A 60 20.95 -6.07 6.06
CA GLY A 60 21.07 -6.34 7.50
C GLY A 60 19.77 -6.82 8.15
N THR A 61 19.89 -7.67 9.19
CA THR A 61 18.72 -8.32 9.83
C THR A 61 18.42 -7.83 11.25
N ARG A 62 19.17 -6.85 11.77
CA ARG A 62 19.06 -6.40 13.17
C ARG A 62 18.48 -4.99 13.37
N GLU A 63 18.42 -4.18 12.32
CA GLU A 63 17.94 -2.80 12.39
C GLU A 63 16.62 -2.67 11.62
N ARG A 64 15.70 -1.80 12.09
CA ARG A 64 14.35 -1.62 11.51
C ARG A 64 14.33 -0.73 10.26
N ASN A 65 15.46 -0.11 9.94
CA ASN A 65 15.59 0.86 8.87
C ASN A 65 16.63 0.37 7.86
N MET A 66 16.30 0.49 6.59
CA MET A 66 17.28 0.36 5.52
C MET A 66 18.28 1.52 5.60
N LEU A 67 19.56 1.23 5.41
CA LEU A 67 20.59 2.26 5.45
C LEU A 67 21.09 2.59 4.04
N ILE A 68 21.41 3.86 3.81
CA ILE A 68 21.88 4.43 2.55
C ILE A 68 23.17 5.17 2.80
N HIS A 69 24.19 4.85 2.00
CA HIS A 69 25.47 5.55 2.01
C HIS A 69 25.57 6.50 0.81
N ILE A 70 26.18 7.67 1.03
CA ILE A 70 26.52 8.64 -0.01
C ILE A 70 28.04 8.81 0.04
N PRO A 71 28.78 8.39 -1.01
CA PRO A 71 30.23 8.58 -1.11
C PRO A 71 30.65 10.05 -1.11
N ASP A 72 31.91 10.31 -0.80
CA ASP A 72 32.49 11.66 -0.82
C ASP A 72 32.59 12.22 -2.25
N MET A 73 32.35 13.53 -2.37
CA MET A 73 32.17 14.25 -3.64
C MET A 73 33.45 14.38 -4.49
N ASP A 74 34.63 14.22 -3.89
CA ASP A 74 35.87 14.84 -4.35
C ASP A 74 36.67 14.06 -5.42
N SER A 75 36.18 12.92 -5.89
CA SER A 75 37.00 12.02 -6.71
C SER A 75 36.71 11.99 -8.21
N TYR A 76 35.49 12.36 -8.67
CA TYR A 76 35.08 12.14 -10.08
C TYR A 76 34.15 13.21 -10.70
N GLN A 77 34.00 14.38 -10.07
CA GLN A 77 33.02 15.38 -10.51
C GLN A 77 33.41 16.09 -11.82
N THR A 78 32.54 16.00 -12.83
CA THR A 78 32.67 16.77 -14.10
C THR A 78 31.53 17.76 -14.34
N HIS A 79 30.44 17.72 -13.55
CA HIS A 79 29.24 18.54 -13.75
C HIS A 79 28.71 19.19 -12.47
N LEU A 80 28.13 20.38 -12.61
CA LEU A 80 27.44 21.12 -11.54
C LEU A 80 26.13 20.41 -11.18
N LEU A 81 25.89 20.18 -9.89
CA LEU A 81 24.65 19.57 -9.41
C LEU A 81 23.50 20.60 -9.40
N SER A 82 22.30 20.16 -9.81
CA SER A 82 21.07 20.94 -9.69
C SER A 82 20.65 21.14 -8.24
N ASN A 83 19.85 22.18 -8.00
CA ASN A 83 19.31 22.48 -6.66
C ASN A 83 18.40 21.36 -6.17
N GLU A 84 17.63 20.75 -7.06
CA GLU A 84 16.73 19.64 -6.79
C GLU A 84 17.53 18.40 -6.35
N PHE A 85 18.62 18.07 -7.05
CA PHE A 85 19.46 16.94 -6.68
C PHE A 85 20.18 17.17 -5.33
N LEU A 86 20.65 18.39 -5.08
CA LEU A 86 21.22 18.76 -3.78
C LEU A 86 20.19 18.63 -2.64
N GLN A 87 18.92 18.97 -2.88
CA GLN A 87 17.84 18.73 -1.91
C GLN A 87 17.67 17.24 -1.63
N ILE A 88 17.65 16.38 -2.66
CA ILE A 88 17.58 14.92 -2.49
C ILE A 88 18.73 14.41 -1.61
N LEU A 89 19.98 14.77 -1.94
CA LEU A 89 21.16 14.37 -1.17
C LEU A 89 21.07 14.84 0.30
N LYS A 90 20.65 16.09 0.52
CA LYS A 90 20.46 16.65 1.87
C LYS A 90 19.36 15.94 2.63
N THR A 91 18.22 15.65 1.99
CA THR A 91 17.11 14.91 2.60
C THR A 91 17.52 13.52 3.01
N VAL A 92 18.27 12.79 2.17
CA VAL A 92 18.80 11.47 2.52
C VAL A 92 19.73 11.60 3.73
N LYS A 93 20.73 12.49 3.70
CA LYS A 93 21.69 12.70 4.82
C LYS A 93 21.02 13.04 6.15
N ASN A 94 19.91 13.79 6.11
CA ASN A 94 19.16 14.19 7.31
C ASN A 94 18.10 13.17 7.75
N SER A 95 17.92 12.08 7.01
CA SER A 95 16.92 11.06 7.31
C SER A 95 17.46 9.98 8.24
N VAL A 96 16.56 9.20 8.84
CA VAL A 96 16.89 8.00 9.63
C VAL A 96 17.50 6.87 8.80
N TYR A 97 17.50 7.02 7.47
CA TYR A 97 18.02 6.05 6.52
C TYR A 97 19.48 6.30 6.15
N TYR A 98 20.12 7.38 6.61
CA TYR A 98 21.51 7.66 6.26
C TYR A 98 22.51 6.91 7.15
N THR A 99 23.62 6.45 6.55
CA THR A 99 24.79 5.97 7.27
C THR A 99 26.10 6.49 6.67
N PRO A 100 27.05 6.95 7.52
CA PRO A 100 28.38 7.29 7.04
C PRO A 100 29.24 6.06 6.72
N PHE A 101 28.79 4.84 7.09
CA PHE A 101 29.58 3.62 6.95
C PHE A 101 29.13 2.78 5.73
N PRO A 102 29.96 2.66 4.66
CA PRO A 102 29.59 1.91 3.45
C PRO A 102 29.21 0.46 3.72
N ARG A 103 29.88 -0.21 4.67
CA ARG A 103 29.66 -1.64 4.99
C ARG A 103 28.32 -1.94 5.65
N LYS A 104 27.64 -0.94 6.20
CA LYS A 104 26.31 -1.09 6.82
C LYS A 104 25.18 -0.73 5.86
N ALA A 105 25.49 -0.19 4.69
CA ALA A 105 24.50 0.35 3.79
C ALA A 105 23.82 -0.76 2.98
N CYS A 106 22.49 -0.75 3.00
CA CYS A 106 21.65 -1.50 2.08
C CYS A 106 21.77 -0.94 0.67
N PHE A 107 21.67 0.39 0.51
CA PHE A 107 21.78 1.08 -0.78
C PHE A 107 22.92 2.10 -0.81
N VAL A 108 23.39 2.41 -2.02
CA VAL A 108 24.31 3.52 -2.28
C VAL A 108 23.62 4.53 -3.19
N LEU A 109 23.67 5.80 -2.81
CA LEU A 109 23.25 6.93 -3.64
C LEU A 109 24.49 7.70 -4.09
N LEU A 110 24.81 7.59 -5.38
CA LEU A 110 25.99 8.24 -5.94
C LEU A 110 25.73 9.75 -6.10
N PRO A 111 26.71 10.62 -5.78
CA PRO A 111 26.57 12.06 -5.89
C PRO A 111 26.73 12.58 -7.34
N VAL A 112 26.03 11.94 -8.27
CA VAL A 112 26.02 12.27 -9.70
C VAL A 112 24.60 12.71 -10.06
N ASP A 113 24.45 13.92 -10.60
CA ASP A 113 23.13 14.41 -10.98
C ASP A 113 22.57 13.62 -12.17
N THR A 114 21.64 12.72 -11.88
CA THR A 114 20.94 11.89 -12.86
C THR A 114 19.51 12.36 -13.09
N LEU A 115 19.11 13.55 -12.62
CA LEU A 115 17.74 14.04 -12.75
C LEU A 115 17.35 14.29 -14.20
N ILE A 116 18.33 14.65 -15.03
CA ILE A 116 18.22 14.85 -16.47
C ILE A 116 19.02 13.75 -17.17
N ASP A 117 18.43 13.13 -18.19
CA ASP A 117 19.12 12.10 -18.97
C ASP A 117 20.27 12.70 -19.79
N ASP A 118 21.48 12.17 -19.58
CA ASP A 118 22.68 12.50 -20.36
C ASP A 118 23.43 11.18 -20.67
N PRO A 119 23.63 10.83 -21.95
CA PRO A 119 24.26 9.57 -22.35
C PRO A 119 25.67 9.39 -21.79
N GLN A 120 26.36 10.47 -21.40
CA GLN A 120 27.69 10.42 -20.83
C GLN A 120 27.69 9.98 -19.35
N LEU A 121 26.56 10.11 -18.64
CA LEU A 121 26.44 9.80 -17.21
C LEU A 121 26.77 8.35 -16.90
N GLY A 122 26.40 7.40 -17.77
CA GLY A 122 26.72 5.99 -17.56
C GLY A 122 28.22 5.77 -17.37
N SER A 123 29.04 6.44 -18.19
CA SER A 123 30.50 6.34 -18.09
C SER A 123 31.03 6.93 -16.78
N VAL A 124 30.38 7.97 -16.26
CA VAL A 124 30.72 8.59 -14.96
C VAL A 124 30.34 7.66 -13.82
N LEU A 125 29.14 7.08 -13.84
CA LEU A 125 28.65 6.12 -12.84
C LEU A 125 29.60 4.91 -12.73
N SER A 126 30.07 4.39 -13.86
CA SER A 126 30.97 3.23 -13.89
C SER A 126 32.35 3.46 -13.26
N LYS A 127 32.76 4.72 -13.04
CA LYS A 127 34.02 5.05 -12.38
C LYS A 127 33.96 4.91 -10.87
N TYR A 128 32.77 4.93 -10.27
CA TYR A 128 32.61 4.78 -8.84
C TYR A 128 32.83 3.32 -8.42
N PRO A 129 33.69 3.04 -7.43
CA PRO A 129 33.94 1.67 -6.97
C PRO A 129 32.68 1.00 -6.40
N GLU A 130 31.73 1.79 -5.87
CA GLU A 130 30.45 1.32 -5.34
C GLU A 130 29.43 0.95 -6.43
N TRP A 131 29.70 1.22 -7.71
CA TRP A 131 28.73 0.99 -8.79
C TRP A 131 28.28 -0.47 -8.90
N ASP A 132 29.20 -1.44 -8.76
CA ASP A 132 28.90 -2.88 -8.74
C ASP A 132 27.83 -3.35 -9.76
N HIS A 133 28.00 -2.93 -11.03
CA HIS A 133 27.04 -3.17 -12.12
C HIS A 133 25.59 -2.69 -11.84
N GLY A 134 25.42 -1.73 -10.95
CA GLY A 134 24.16 -1.16 -10.47
C GLY A 134 23.54 -1.88 -9.27
N THR A 135 24.12 -2.97 -8.78
CA THR A 135 23.51 -3.71 -7.65
C THR A 135 23.48 -2.85 -6.39
N ASN A 136 22.31 -2.74 -5.76
CA ASN A 136 22.08 -1.92 -4.57
C ASN A 136 22.38 -0.41 -4.77
N VAL A 137 22.37 0.08 -6.00
CA VAL A 137 22.49 1.52 -6.31
C VAL A 137 21.10 2.12 -6.52
N LEU A 138 20.82 3.26 -5.88
CA LEU A 138 19.60 4.04 -6.02
C LEU A 138 19.85 5.23 -6.96
N ILE A 139 19.01 5.38 -7.99
CA ILE A 139 19.07 6.47 -8.97
C ILE A 139 17.75 7.24 -8.95
N PHE A 140 17.83 8.57 -8.89
CA PHE A 140 16.67 9.44 -9.10
C PHE A 140 16.72 10.04 -10.50
N ASN A 141 15.59 10.01 -11.22
CA ASN A 141 15.45 10.66 -12.51
C ASN A 141 14.08 11.33 -12.64
N ILE A 142 14.05 12.59 -13.06
CA ILE A 142 12.81 13.36 -13.22
C ILE A 142 12.48 13.56 -14.70
N LEU A 143 13.50 13.69 -15.55
CA LEU A 143 13.35 13.99 -16.97
C LEU A 143 14.06 12.91 -17.81
N PRO A 144 13.37 11.81 -18.14
CA PRO A 144 13.92 10.79 -19.04
C PRO A 144 13.91 11.27 -20.50
N GLY A 145 14.94 10.88 -21.26
CA GLY A 145 15.10 11.18 -22.68
C GLY A 145 15.58 12.61 -22.99
N ILE A 146 16.02 12.79 -24.24
CA ILE A 146 16.68 14.02 -24.72
C ILE A 146 15.85 14.61 -25.86
N TYR A 147 15.78 15.93 -25.94
CA TYR A 147 15.15 16.60 -27.08
C TYR A 147 15.85 16.21 -28.40
N PRO A 148 15.11 15.92 -29.49
CA PRO A 148 13.66 16.04 -29.66
C PRO A 148 12.85 14.78 -29.29
N ASP A 149 13.50 13.64 -29.07
CA ASP A 149 12.86 12.34 -28.87
C ASP A 149 12.76 11.96 -27.38
N PHE A 150 11.69 12.42 -26.73
CA PHE A 150 11.43 12.04 -25.33
C PHE A 150 10.93 10.61 -25.24
N ARG A 151 11.78 9.73 -24.69
CA ARG A 151 11.42 8.34 -24.39
C ARG A 151 10.96 8.21 -22.94
N PRO A 152 10.01 7.32 -22.64
CA PRO A 152 9.58 7.03 -21.27
C PRO A 152 10.57 6.13 -20.50
N THR A 153 11.82 6.07 -20.95
CA THR A 153 12.90 5.26 -20.41
C THR A 153 14.18 6.06 -20.42
N LEU A 154 14.99 5.89 -19.36
CA LEU A 154 16.34 6.40 -19.33
C LEU A 154 17.19 5.74 -20.44
N GLU A 155 17.81 6.54 -21.30
CA GLU A 155 18.72 6.06 -22.33
C GLU A 155 20.07 5.66 -21.74
N THR A 156 20.47 6.33 -20.64
CA THR A 156 21.66 6.00 -19.87
C THR A 156 21.59 4.55 -19.36
N PRO A 157 22.59 3.70 -19.65
CA PRO A 157 22.65 2.32 -19.13
C PRO A 157 22.90 2.33 -17.61
N ILE A 158 21.99 1.72 -16.84
CA ILE A 158 22.04 1.70 -15.37
C ILE A 158 22.24 0.30 -14.76
N GLY A 159 22.50 -0.71 -15.59
CA GLY A 159 22.71 -2.09 -15.11
C GLY A 159 21.55 -2.62 -14.27
N SER A 160 21.85 -3.07 -13.04
CA SER A 160 20.88 -3.58 -12.05
C SER A 160 20.27 -2.48 -11.15
N ALA A 161 20.64 -1.20 -11.31
CA ALA A 161 20.27 -0.14 -10.38
C ALA A 161 18.76 0.04 -10.26
N LEU A 162 18.31 0.43 -9.06
CA LEU A 162 16.93 0.76 -8.75
C LEU A 162 16.64 2.19 -9.20
N LEU A 163 15.60 2.37 -10.00
CA LEU A 163 15.21 3.67 -10.55
C LEU A 163 14.00 4.23 -9.80
N ALA A 164 14.19 5.37 -9.13
CA ALA A 164 13.13 6.26 -8.70
C ALA A 164 12.91 7.30 -9.82
N GLY A 165 12.03 6.96 -10.77
CA GLY A 165 11.90 7.68 -12.04
C GLY A 165 10.53 8.33 -12.23
N SER A 166 10.48 9.51 -12.84
CA SER A 166 9.22 10.14 -13.28
C SER A 166 8.83 9.77 -14.70
N GLY A 167 7.52 9.78 -14.97
CA GLY A 167 6.97 9.53 -16.30
C GLY A 167 7.15 8.10 -16.78
N LEU A 168 7.25 7.13 -15.87
CA LEU A 168 7.45 5.73 -16.20
C LEU A 168 6.23 5.18 -16.94
N SER A 169 6.51 4.43 -18.02
CA SER A 169 5.48 3.72 -18.77
C SER A 169 5.26 2.32 -18.21
N THR A 170 4.01 1.85 -18.23
CA THR A 170 3.64 0.46 -17.87
C THR A 170 4.39 -0.60 -18.68
N LEU A 171 4.94 -0.26 -19.85
CA LEU A 171 5.75 -1.16 -20.69
C LEU A 171 7.19 -1.37 -20.20
N HIS A 172 7.75 -0.41 -19.44
CA HIS A 172 9.17 -0.40 -19.07
C HIS A 172 9.41 -0.30 -17.57
N TYR A 173 8.38 0.04 -16.80
CA TYR A 173 8.42 0.07 -15.35
C TYR A 173 8.63 -1.35 -14.77
N ARG A 174 9.69 -1.56 -13.99
CA ARG A 174 9.90 -2.81 -13.25
C ARG A 174 9.03 -2.80 -12.00
N ARG A 175 7.79 -3.27 -12.14
CA ARG A 175 6.79 -3.26 -11.06
C ARG A 175 7.31 -3.95 -9.80
N GLY A 176 7.24 -3.24 -8.66
CA GLY A 176 7.71 -3.73 -7.36
C GLY A 176 9.23 -3.64 -7.16
N PHE A 177 9.98 -3.18 -8.16
CA PHE A 177 11.42 -2.93 -8.06
C PHE A 177 11.74 -1.44 -8.23
N ASP A 178 11.32 -0.84 -9.33
CA ASP A 178 11.41 0.62 -9.51
C ASP A 178 10.37 1.34 -8.65
N VAL A 179 10.58 2.64 -8.42
CA VAL A 179 9.61 3.51 -7.74
C VAL A 179 9.16 4.58 -8.73
N SER A 180 7.84 4.71 -8.93
CA SER A 180 7.30 5.81 -9.72
C SER A 180 7.40 7.11 -8.92
N PHE A 181 8.38 7.94 -9.28
CA PHE A 181 8.71 9.20 -8.64
C PHE A 181 7.94 10.35 -9.33
N PRO A 182 7.42 11.34 -8.60
CA PRO A 182 6.73 12.48 -9.20
C PRO A 182 7.69 13.48 -9.87
N THR A 183 7.19 14.22 -10.88
CA THR A 183 7.87 15.44 -11.37
C THR A 183 7.54 16.62 -10.45
N PRO A 184 8.53 17.28 -9.81
CA PRO A 184 8.27 18.44 -8.96
C PRO A 184 7.56 19.58 -9.72
N PRO A 185 6.70 20.36 -9.04
CA PRO A 185 6.11 21.57 -9.62
C PRO A 185 7.20 22.55 -10.09
N THR A 186 7.00 23.15 -11.26
CA THR A 186 7.90 24.20 -11.80
C THR A 186 7.53 25.59 -11.28
N ILE A 187 6.29 25.73 -10.82
CA ILE A 187 5.73 26.95 -10.26
C ILE A 187 5.52 26.79 -8.75
N LYS A 188 5.54 27.91 -8.02
CA LYS A 188 5.07 27.93 -6.63
C LYS A 188 3.56 27.80 -6.63
N VAL A 189 3.06 26.86 -5.85
CA VAL A 189 1.64 26.58 -5.77
C VAL A 189 1.18 26.76 -4.33
N ASN A 190 0.10 27.53 -4.14
CA ASN A 190 -0.51 27.73 -2.85
C ASN A 190 -1.85 27.00 -2.80
N MET A 191 -1.95 26.04 -1.89
CA MET A 191 -3.18 25.28 -1.73
C MET A 191 -4.26 26.15 -1.09
N SER A 192 -5.25 26.55 -1.89
CA SER A 192 -6.42 27.30 -1.42
C SER A 192 -7.70 26.47 -1.66
N LEU A 193 -8.38 26.13 -0.56
CA LEU A 193 -9.57 25.26 -0.59
C LEU A 193 -10.91 26.01 -0.62
N LEU A 194 -10.87 27.33 -0.46
CA LEU A 194 -12.02 28.12 0.00
C LEU A 194 -12.86 28.76 -1.10
N GLN A 195 -12.53 28.56 -2.38
CA GLN A 195 -13.29 29.16 -3.46
C GLN A 195 -14.17 28.12 -4.16
N GLU A 196 -15.48 28.37 -4.17
CA GLU A 196 -16.38 27.71 -5.10
C GLU A 196 -15.97 28.10 -6.52
N LYS A 197 -15.55 27.11 -7.30
CA LYS A 197 -15.08 27.34 -8.67
C LYS A 197 -16.26 27.30 -9.62
N ASN A 198 -16.27 28.23 -10.57
CA ASN A 198 -17.43 28.46 -11.44
C ASN A 198 -17.60 27.41 -12.55
N ARG A 199 -16.55 26.67 -12.93
CA ARG A 199 -16.58 25.70 -14.04
C ARG A 199 -16.23 24.28 -13.58
N LEU A 200 -16.61 23.31 -14.43
CA LEU A 200 -16.40 21.89 -14.15
C LEU A 200 -14.98 21.46 -14.49
N LEU A 201 -14.50 21.70 -15.72
CA LEU A 201 -13.24 21.14 -16.24
C LEU A 201 -12.37 22.20 -16.93
N LEU A 202 -11.08 22.22 -16.59
CA LEU A 202 -10.04 23.08 -17.18
C LEU A 202 -8.97 22.25 -17.92
N LEU A 203 -8.53 22.74 -19.07
CA LEU A 203 -7.31 22.32 -19.75
C LEU A 203 -6.38 23.52 -19.96
N ALA A 204 -5.19 23.48 -19.36
CA ALA A 204 -4.18 24.54 -19.44
C ALA A 204 -2.76 24.02 -19.81
N GLN A 205 -2.64 22.73 -20.13
CA GLN A 205 -1.41 22.13 -20.65
C GLN A 205 -1.10 22.68 -22.05
N ILE A 206 0.17 23.01 -22.30
CA ILE A 206 0.64 23.51 -23.60
C ILE A 206 1.19 22.40 -24.49
N ASP A 207 1.69 21.32 -23.91
CA ASP A 207 2.51 20.31 -24.58
C ASP A 207 1.73 19.05 -24.97
N ILE A 208 0.44 19.18 -25.30
CA ILE A 208 -0.46 18.06 -25.60
C ILE A 208 -0.10 17.43 -26.96
N ARG A 209 -0.16 16.10 -27.07
CA ARG A 209 0.07 15.42 -28.36
C ARG A 209 -0.94 15.86 -29.43
N PRO A 210 -0.51 16.05 -30.70
CA PRO A 210 -1.38 16.57 -31.75
C PRO A 210 -2.69 15.81 -31.97
N LYS A 211 -2.69 14.49 -31.75
CA LYS A 211 -3.87 13.62 -31.91
C LYS A 211 -5.07 14.04 -31.03
N PHE A 212 -4.83 14.72 -29.90
CA PHE A 212 -5.89 15.13 -28.98
C PHE A 212 -6.52 16.48 -29.32
N HIS A 213 -5.86 17.34 -30.11
CA HIS A 213 -6.39 18.67 -30.41
C HIS A 213 -7.77 18.62 -31.07
N GLN A 214 -8.01 17.66 -31.97
CA GLN A 214 -9.30 17.49 -32.61
C GLN A 214 -10.41 17.17 -31.61
N ILE A 215 -10.13 16.26 -30.66
CA ILE A 215 -11.10 15.85 -29.62
C ILE A 215 -11.37 17.03 -28.68
N ILE A 216 -10.33 17.75 -28.24
CA ILE A 216 -10.48 18.92 -27.37
C ILE A 216 -11.28 20.03 -28.03
N ASN A 217 -11.06 20.30 -29.31
CA ASN A 217 -11.85 21.30 -30.03
C ASN A 217 -13.34 20.91 -30.11
N ILE A 218 -13.66 19.63 -30.26
CA ILE A 218 -15.04 19.13 -30.25
C ILE A 218 -15.68 19.33 -28.86
N ILE A 219 -14.94 19.02 -27.79
CA ILE A 219 -15.41 19.22 -26.40
C ILE A 219 -15.63 20.71 -26.13
N GLU A 220 -14.71 21.57 -26.58
CA GLU A 220 -14.81 23.03 -26.44
C GLU A 220 -16.05 23.61 -27.16
N GLN A 221 -16.40 23.06 -28.32
CA GLN A 221 -17.60 23.46 -29.06
C GLN A 221 -18.90 22.96 -28.40
N ASN A 222 -18.92 21.71 -27.94
CA ASN A 222 -20.13 21.09 -27.39
C ASN A 222 -20.42 21.49 -25.93
N TYR A 223 -19.39 21.82 -25.14
CA TYR A 223 -19.47 22.06 -23.70
C TYR A 223 -18.78 23.36 -23.28
N SER A 224 -19.01 24.45 -24.00
CA SER A 224 -18.36 25.75 -23.76
C SER A 224 -18.62 26.40 -22.38
N VAL A 225 -19.66 25.94 -21.67
CA VAL A 225 -20.00 26.40 -20.32
C VAL A 225 -19.19 25.63 -19.27
N GLU A 226 -19.16 24.31 -19.38
CA GLU A 226 -18.53 23.42 -18.40
C GLU A 226 -17.02 23.25 -18.60
N PHE A 227 -16.53 23.35 -19.84
CA PHE A 227 -15.15 23.15 -20.22
C PHE A 227 -14.48 24.47 -20.63
N ILE A 228 -13.23 24.66 -20.21
CA ILE A 228 -12.41 25.79 -20.63
C ILE A 228 -11.01 25.32 -21.04
N HIS A 229 -10.54 25.87 -22.17
CA HIS A 229 -9.25 25.54 -22.75
C HIS A 229 -8.42 26.83 -22.93
N TRP A 230 -7.27 26.86 -22.27
CA TRP A 230 -6.31 27.95 -22.33
C TRP A 230 -5.05 27.51 -23.10
N LYS A 231 -4.63 28.31 -24.07
CA LYS A 231 -3.56 27.97 -25.02
C LYS A 231 -2.29 28.77 -24.74
N GLU A 232 -1.20 28.41 -25.43
CA GLU A 232 0.03 29.21 -25.43
C GLU A 232 -0.22 30.62 -26.01
N CYS A 233 0.38 31.62 -25.39
CA CYS A 233 0.33 33.01 -25.85
C CYS A 233 1.38 33.27 -26.94
N SER A 234 1.08 34.13 -27.92
CA SER A 234 2.02 34.53 -28.97
C SER A 234 3.32 35.18 -28.46
N ASN A 235 3.32 35.67 -27.21
CA ASN A 235 4.45 36.41 -26.61
C ASN A 235 5.48 35.50 -25.92
N LEU A 236 5.43 34.17 -26.12
CA LEU A 236 6.40 33.17 -25.59
C LEU A 236 6.57 33.17 -24.05
N ASN A 237 5.67 33.80 -23.29
CA ASN A 237 5.71 33.74 -21.83
C ASN A 237 5.06 32.44 -21.32
N LEU A 238 5.91 31.51 -20.89
CA LEU A 238 5.53 30.18 -20.38
C LEU A 238 4.68 30.20 -19.10
N ASN A 239 4.62 31.32 -18.37
CA ASN A 239 3.83 31.46 -17.15
C ASN A 239 2.43 32.04 -17.39
N THR A 240 2.14 32.44 -18.63
CA THR A 240 0.84 32.99 -19.01
C THR A 240 0.15 32.06 -19.99
N ARG A 241 -1.18 32.03 -19.95
CA ARG A 241 -2.00 31.37 -20.97
C ARG A 241 -2.96 32.38 -21.58
N CYS A 242 -3.30 32.14 -22.84
CA CYS A 242 -4.14 33.03 -23.62
C CYS A 242 -5.37 32.30 -24.14
N ARG A 243 -6.49 33.02 -24.15
CA ARG A 243 -7.74 32.59 -24.75
C ARG A 243 -8.34 33.78 -25.50
N LYS A 244 -8.39 33.69 -26.83
CA LYS A 244 -8.81 34.80 -27.71
C LYS A 244 -7.97 36.06 -27.42
N THR A 245 -8.57 37.09 -26.81
CA THR A 245 -7.91 38.36 -26.45
C THR A 245 -7.56 38.45 -24.96
N GLU A 246 -7.93 37.46 -24.16
CA GLU A 246 -7.67 37.42 -22.71
C GLU A 246 -6.36 36.69 -22.42
N SER A 247 -5.60 37.18 -21.43
CA SER A 247 -4.41 36.54 -20.90
C SER A 247 -4.49 36.46 -19.38
N SER A 248 -4.15 35.32 -18.81
CA SER A 248 -4.15 35.13 -17.35
C SER A 248 -2.91 34.30 -16.92
N PRO A 249 -2.37 34.53 -15.71
CA PRO A 249 -1.31 33.71 -15.14
C PRO A 249 -1.75 32.25 -14.94
N TYR A 250 -0.86 31.30 -15.25
CA TYR A 250 -1.16 29.86 -15.15
C TYR A 250 -1.59 29.43 -13.74
N THR A 251 -0.97 29.98 -12.69
CA THR A 251 -1.30 29.70 -11.29
C THR A 251 -2.74 30.07 -10.94
N GLU A 252 -3.18 31.27 -11.35
CA GLU A 252 -4.53 31.78 -11.08
C GLU A 252 -5.60 30.95 -11.78
N LEU A 253 -5.29 30.43 -12.97
CA LEU A 253 -6.19 29.56 -13.73
C LEU A 253 -6.45 28.25 -12.99
N LEU A 254 -5.40 27.58 -12.50
CA LEU A 254 -5.54 26.34 -11.74
C LEU A 254 -6.29 26.55 -10.42
N GLU A 255 -6.05 27.68 -9.76
CA GLU A 255 -6.67 28.02 -8.48
C GLU A 255 -8.16 28.35 -8.62
N ASN A 256 -8.57 29.12 -9.63
CA ASN A 256 -9.88 29.78 -9.59
C ASN A 256 -10.88 29.33 -10.68
N GLU A 257 -10.43 28.76 -11.80
CA GLU A 257 -11.32 28.56 -12.95
C GLU A 257 -12.21 27.32 -12.84
N ALA A 258 -11.66 26.16 -12.44
CA ALA A 258 -12.39 24.90 -12.52
C ALA A 258 -12.13 23.90 -11.39
N THR A 259 -13.15 23.11 -11.07
CA THR A 259 -13.10 22.05 -10.04
C THR A 259 -12.15 20.92 -10.43
N PHE A 260 -12.15 20.54 -11.71
CA PHE A 260 -11.32 19.48 -12.27
C PHE A 260 -10.30 20.02 -13.29
N CYS A 261 -9.12 19.42 -13.32
CA CYS A 261 -8.06 19.74 -14.27
C CYS A 261 -7.73 18.52 -15.12
N LEU A 262 -7.89 18.64 -16.44
CA LEU A 262 -7.61 17.58 -17.39
C LEU A 262 -6.10 17.46 -17.65
N ILE A 263 -5.57 16.27 -17.44
CA ILE A 263 -4.17 15.90 -17.68
C ILE A 263 -4.11 14.88 -18.82
N LEU A 264 -3.56 15.31 -19.95
CA LEU A 264 -3.40 14.55 -21.19
C LEU A 264 -1.93 14.15 -21.41
N PRO A 265 -1.68 13.14 -22.26
CA PRO A 265 -0.33 12.78 -22.64
C PRO A 265 0.28 13.89 -23.50
N GLY A 266 1.39 14.44 -23.03
CA GLY A 266 2.19 15.35 -23.83
C GLY A 266 3.39 14.71 -24.49
N LEU A 267 4.42 15.53 -24.75
CA LEU A 267 5.70 15.10 -25.29
C LEU A 267 6.40 14.12 -24.35
N ARG A 268 6.29 14.36 -23.04
CA ARG A 268 6.71 13.45 -21.97
C ARG A 268 5.47 12.90 -21.24
N LEU A 269 5.58 11.66 -20.73
CA LEU A 269 4.51 11.04 -19.95
C LEU A 269 4.40 11.65 -18.54
N GLY A 270 5.52 11.95 -17.89
CA GLY A 270 5.57 12.59 -16.56
C GLY A 270 5.71 14.09 -16.70
N GLN A 271 4.73 14.83 -16.20
CA GLN A 271 4.68 16.30 -16.30
C GLN A 271 4.45 16.93 -14.94
N SER A 272 4.99 18.13 -14.74
CA SER A 272 4.75 18.92 -13.53
C SER A 272 3.28 19.32 -13.38
N GLY A 273 2.56 19.46 -14.49
CA GLY A 273 1.15 19.85 -14.53
C GLY A 273 0.20 19.00 -13.66
N LEU A 274 0.53 17.72 -13.44
CA LEU A 274 -0.23 16.86 -12.53
C LEU A 274 -0.15 17.35 -11.08
N LEU A 275 1.06 17.58 -10.57
CA LEU A 275 1.26 18.06 -9.21
C LEU A 275 0.92 19.55 -9.07
N GLU A 276 1.11 20.35 -10.11
CA GLU A 276 0.68 21.75 -10.13
C GLU A 276 -0.84 21.87 -9.98
N ALA A 277 -1.62 21.05 -10.71
CA ALA A 277 -3.07 21.00 -10.55
C ALA A 277 -3.48 20.60 -9.13
N MET A 278 -2.87 19.55 -8.57
CA MET A 278 -3.15 19.10 -7.21
C MET A 278 -2.80 20.17 -6.16
N GLY A 279 -1.62 20.79 -6.29
CA GLY A 279 -1.16 21.85 -5.40
C GLY A 279 -2.07 23.07 -5.39
N SER A 280 -2.76 23.35 -6.51
CA SER A 280 -3.71 24.46 -6.67
C SER A 280 -5.14 24.07 -6.24
N GLY A 281 -5.34 22.89 -5.64
CA GLY A 281 -6.66 22.43 -5.23
C GLY A 281 -7.57 22.00 -6.40
N CYS A 282 -7.02 21.75 -7.58
CA CYS A 282 -7.76 21.27 -8.74
C CYS A 282 -7.72 19.74 -8.83
N LEU A 283 -8.89 19.08 -8.84
CA LEU A 283 -8.94 17.62 -8.87
C LEU A 283 -8.44 17.09 -10.23
N PRO A 284 -7.40 16.24 -10.26
CA PRO A 284 -6.84 15.77 -11.53
C PRO A 284 -7.77 14.76 -12.21
N VAL A 285 -8.01 14.99 -13.49
CA VAL A 285 -8.66 14.05 -14.43
C VAL A 285 -7.59 13.54 -15.38
N ILE A 286 -7.17 12.31 -15.18
CA ILE A 286 -6.00 11.73 -15.84
C ILE A 286 -6.48 10.86 -17.00
N ALA A 287 -6.10 11.20 -18.22
CA ALA A 287 -6.40 10.45 -19.43
C ALA A 287 -5.12 9.99 -20.14
N ILE A 288 -4.29 9.20 -19.44
CA ILE A 288 -3.00 8.70 -19.92
C ILE A 288 -2.89 7.20 -19.64
N ASP A 289 -3.25 6.37 -20.61
CA ASP A 289 -3.40 4.91 -20.42
C ASP A 289 -2.11 4.20 -19.99
N SER A 290 -0.95 4.74 -20.40
CA SER A 290 0.36 4.10 -20.22
C SER A 290 1.17 4.64 -19.05
N LEU A 291 0.70 5.67 -18.35
CA LEU A 291 1.44 6.32 -17.26
C LEU A 291 1.31 5.52 -15.96
N VAL A 292 2.44 5.21 -15.33
CA VAL A 292 2.48 4.72 -13.95
C VAL A 292 2.43 5.92 -13.02
N LEU A 293 1.33 6.11 -12.31
CA LEU A 293 1.14 7.27 -11.43
C LEU A 293 2.16 7.28 -10.27
N PRO A 294 2.59 8.47 -9.82
CA PRO A 294 3.57 8.60 -8.74
C PRO A 294 3.11 7.86 -7.48
N PHE A 295 4.00 7.05 -6.91
CA PHE A 295 3.75 6.23 -5.71
C PHE A 295 2.47 5.38 -5.75
N SER A 296 1.98 5.01 -6.93
CA SER A 296 0.73 4.24 -7.13
C SER A 296 0.73 2.83 -6.53
N GLU A 297 1.87 2.36 -6.04
CA GLU A 297 1.97 1.11 -5.28
C GLU A 297 1.45 1.22 -3.85
N VAL A 298 1.50 2.42 -3.25
CA VAL A 298 1.04 2.67 -1.87
C VAL A 298 -0.12 3.67 -1.82
N LEU A 299 -0.22 4.58 -2.79
CA LEU A 299 -1.30 5.56 -2.88
C LEU A 299 -2.41 5.09 -3.83
N ASP A 300 -3.65 5.05 -3.33
CA ASP A 300 -4.84 4.81 -4.15
C ASP A 300 -5.33 6.11 -4.79
N TRP A 301 -4.84 6.35 -6.01
CA TRP A 301 -5.22 7.48 -6.82
C TRP A 301 -6.73 7.56 -7.10
N LYS A 302 -7.51 6.47 -7.00
CA LYS A 302 -8.98 6.51 -7.20
C LYS A 302 -9.69 7.28 -6.10
N LEU A 303 -9.07 7.46 -4.94
CA LEU A 303 -9.64 8.20 -3.81
C LEU A 303 -9.64 9.71 -4.04
N PHE A 304 -8.75 10.23 -4.89
CA PHE A 304 -8.52 11.66 -5.04
C PHE A 304 -8.29 12.14 -6.49
N SER A 305 -8.48 11.26 -7.48
CA SER A 305 -8.42 11.60 -8.91
C SER A 305 -9.49 10.87 -9.70
N VAL A 306 -9.79 11.35 -10.91
CA VAL A 306 -10.64 10.65 -11.88
C VAL A 306 -9.74 10.12 -12.99
N GLN A 307 -9.71 8.81 -13.18
CA GLN A 307 -8.94 8.18 -14.26
C GLN A 307 -9.92 7.73 -15.35
N ILE A 308 -9.65 8.15 -16.59
CA ILE A 308 -10.44 7.75 -17.77
C ILE A 308 -9.50 7.22 -18.85
N TYR A 309 -10.00 6.34 -19.71
CA TYR A 309 -9.22 5.91 -20.85
C TYR A 309 -9.14 7.01 -21.92
N GLU A 310 -8.05 7.06 -22.69
CA GLU A 310 -7.88 8.02 -23.79
C GLU A 310 -9.08 7.99 -24.78
N ARG A 311 -9.67 6.81 -24.99
CA ARG A 311 -10.84 6.61 -25.87
C ARG A 311 -12.14 7.21 -25.32
N GLU A 312 -12.26 7.36 -24.00
CA GLU A 312 -13.44 7.88 -23.30
C GLU A 312 -13.41 9.41 -23.15
N LEU A 313 -12.34 10.05 -23.64
CA LEU A 313 -12.15 11.49 -23.51
C LEU A 313 -13.33 12.31 -24.07
N LYS A 314 -14.06 11.79 -25.06
CA LYS A 314 -15.26 12.43 -25.62
C LYS A 314 -16.41 12.54 -24.61
N ASP A 315 -16.49 11.60 -23.68
CA ASP A 315 -17.55 11.48 -22.68
C ASP A 315 -17.15 12.07 -21.32
N VAL A 316 -15.96 12.71 -21.22
CA VAL A 316 -15.39 13.20 -19.97
C VAL A 316 -16.34 14.10 -19.18
N ILE A 317 -17.07 14.99 -19.86
CA ILE A 317 -18.02 15.90 -19.20
C ILE A 317 -19.21 15.12 -18.60
N SER A 318 -19.70 14.09 -19.32
CA SER A 318 -20.78 13.23 -18.82
C SER A 318 -20.34 12.44 -17.58
N ILE A 319 -19.14 11.88 -17.63
CA ILE A 319 -18.53 11.14 -16.51
C ILE A 319 -18.41 12.05 -15.28
N LEU A 320 -17.86 13.26 -15.44
CA LEU A 320 -17.65 14.20 -14.34
C LEU A 320 -18.98 14.72 -13.75
N LYS A 321 -20.02 14.92 -14.57
CA LYS A 321 -21.35 15.29 -14.10
C LYS A 321 -22.01 14.18 -13.27
N GLY A 322 -21.61 12.93 -13.45
CA GLY A 322 -22.10 11.79 -12.66
C GLY A 322 -21.56 11.74 -11.23
N ILE A 323 -20.57 12.59 -10.88
CA ILE A 323 -19.95 12.60 -9.56
C ILE A 323 -20.69 13.59 -8.65
N SER A 324 -21.17 13.11 -7.49
CA SER A 324 -21.89 13.96 -6.54
C SER A 324 -20.98 14.99 -5.86
N LYS A 325 -21.56 16.09 -5.37
CA LYS A 325 -20.81 17.15 -4.67
C LYS A 325 -20.14 16.64 -3.39
N GLU A 326 -20.80 15.73 -2.68
CA GLU A 326 -20.27 15.09 -1.47
C GLU A 326 -19.01 14.29 -1.81
N LYS A 327 -19.05 13.52 -2.90
CA LYS A 327 -17.92 12.74 -3.37
C LYS A 327 -16.76 13.65 -3.80
N ILE A 328 -17.04 14.75 -4.50
CA ILE A 328 -16.03 15.76 -4.86
C ILE A 328 -15.35 16.33 -3.62
N ASN A 329 -16.12 16.69 -2.58
CA ASN A 329 -15.56 17.23 -1.34
C ASN A 329 -14.67 16.20 -0.62
N GLN A 330 -15.09 14.92 -0.57
CA GLN A 330 -14.25 13.84 -0.05
C GLN A 330 -12.95 13.69 -0.86
N MET A 331 -13.02 13.71 -2.19
CA MET A 331 -11.85 13.61 -3.06
C MET A 331 -10.89 14.79 -2.82
N LYS A 332 -11.41 16.02 -2.66
CA LYS A 332 -10.59 17.21 -2.34
C LYS A 332 -9.86 17.06 -1.01
N GLN A 333 -10.55 16.63 0.05
CA GLN A 333 -9.93 16.41 1.35
C GLN A 333 -8.81 15.36 1.28
N LYS A 334 -9.04 14.26 0.54
CA LYS A 334 -8.03 13.23 0.31
C LYS A 334 -6.85 13.73 -0.50
N MET A 335 -7.10 14.50 -1.56
CA MET A 335 -6.06 15.09 -2.40
C MET A 335 -5.13 16.00 -1.58
N VAL A 336 -5.70 16.85 -0.73
CA VAL A 336 -4.95 17.77 0.16
C VAL A 336 -4.05 16.96 1.08
N PHE A 337 -4.62 15.99 1.79
CA PHE A 337 -3.87 15.11 2.68
C PHE A 337 -2.71 14.42 1.96
N VAL A 338 -2.97 13.85 0.79
CA VAL A 338 -1.95 13.15 0.00
C VAL A 338 -0.87 14.12 -0.50
N TYR A 339 -1.26 15.29 -0.99
CA TYR A 339 -0.32 16.28 -1.51
C TYR A 339 0.60 16.81 -0.41
N ASP A 340 0.03 17.22 0.72
CA ASP A 340 0.80 17.81 1.82
C ASP A 340 1.83 16.82 2.40
N ASN A 341 1.43 15.55 2.56
CA ASN A 341 2.29 14.52 3.14
C ASN A 341 3.35 13.97 2.17
N TYR A 342 3.03 13.83 0.87
CA TYR A 342 3.87 13.06 -0.06
C TYR A 342 4.40 13.85 -1.25
N PHE A 343 3.78 14.96 -1.63
CA PHE A 343 4.07 15.70 -2.87
C PHE A 343 4.41 17.18 -2.67
N SER A 344 4.35 17.71 -1.44
CA SER A 344 4.51 19.15 -1.16
C SER A 344 5.90 19.72 -1.49
N SER A 345 6.93 18.87 -1.53
CA SER A 345 8.31 19.28 -1.80
C SER A 345 9.17 18.10 -2.28
N VAL A 346 10.33 18.40 -2.87
CA VAL A 346 11.33 17.37 -3.21
C VAL A 346 11.75 16.57 -1.98
N GLU A 347 11.79 17.20 -0.81
CA GLU A 347 12.04 16.53 0.46
C GLU A 347 10.96 15.49 0.80
N ALA A 348 9.68 15.86 0.69
CA ALA A 348 8.56 14.94 0.96
C ALA A 348 8.55 13.76 -0.04
N MET A 349 8.78 14.03 -1.32
CA MET A 349 8.86 13.01 -2.37
C MET A 349 10.03 12.05 -2.12
N THR A 350 11.18 12.57 -1.71
CA THR A 350 12.37 11.77 -1.39
C THR A 350 12.09 10.90 -0.18
N LYS A 351 11.60 11.46 0.94
CA LYS A 351 11.25 10.68 2.15
C LYS A 351 10.24 9.58 1.86
N THR A 352 9.23 9.87 1.02
CA THR A 352 8.22 8.89 0.60
C THR A 352 8.86 7.74 -0.16
N THR A 353 9.77 8.04 -1.09
CA THR A 353 10.55 7.03 -1.82
C THR A 353 11.34 6.14 -0.86
N LEU A 354 12.04 6.74 0.11
CA LEU A 354 12.82 5.99 1.10
C LEU A 354 11.93 5.10 1.97
N GLN A 355 10.76 5.59 2.39
CA GLN A 355 9.80 4.81 3.17
C GLN A 355 9.27 3.61 2.37
N ILE A 356 8.88 3.80 1.10
CA ILE A 356 8.43 2.72 0.22
C ILE A 356 9.51 1.63 0.11
N LEU A 357 10.76 2.05 -0.10
CA LEU A 357 11.87 1.12 -0.19
C LEU A 357 12.08 0.37 1.14
N ASN A 358 11.93 1.04 2.29
CA ASN A 358 12.06 0.44 3.61
C ASN A 358 10.99 -0.62 3.85
N ASP A 359 9.74 -0.28 3.53
CA ASP A 359 8.57 -1.16 3.65
C ASP A 359 8.73 -2.42 2.79
N ARG A 360 9.42 -2.34 1.64
CA ARG A 360 9.74 -3.50 0.80
C ARG A 360 10.79 -4.42 1.43
N ILE A 361 11.82 -3.87 2.08
CA ILE A 361 12.86 -4.67 2.77
C ILE A 361 12.30 -5.29 4.06
N PHE A 362 11.44 -4.57 4.78
CA PHE A 362 10.87 -5.00 6.05
C PHE A 362 9.32 -5.01 6.02
N PRO A 363 8.68 -5.97 5.30
CA PRO A 363 7.22 -5.99 5.14
C PRO A 363 6.42 -6.09 6.44
N HIS A 364 7.01 -6.64 7.50
CA HIS A 364 6.38 -6.80 8.81
C HIS A 364 6.25 -5.47 9.59
N PHE A 365 7.00 -4.44 9.19
CA PHE A 365 6.91 -3.08 9.74
C PHE A 365 6.39 -2.07 8.72
N SER A 366 5.92 -2.53 7.56
CA SER A 366 5.47 -1.62 6.50
C SER A 366 4.26 -0.82 6.94
N LYS A 367 4.16 0.43 6.49
CA LYS A 367 2.93 1.19 6.63
C LYS A 367 1.79 0.46 5.92
N THR A 368 0.66 0.35 6.62
CA THR A 368 -0.57 -0.21 6.11
C THR A 368 -1.19 0.68 5.03
N TYR A 369 -2.05 0.09 4.21
CA TYR A 369 -2.82 0.81 3.20
C TYR A 369 -3.56 2.04 3.76
N ARG A 370 -4.14 1.92 4.97
CA ARG A 370 -4.88 3.02 5.59
C ARG A 370 -3.96 4.16 6.03
N GLU A 371 -2.80 3.87 6.60
CA GLU A 371 -1.81 4.88 6.98
C GLU A 371 -1.30 5.69 5.78
N TRP A 372 -1.19 5.06 4.61
CA TRP A 372 -0.84 5.77 3.37
C TRP A 372 -1.97 6.68 2.86
N ASN A 373 -3.23 6.30 3.01
CA ASN A 373 -4.35 6.87 2.24
C ASN A 373 -5.41 7.63 3.06
N TYR A 374 -5.35 7.61 4.39
CA TYR A 374 -6.35 8.21 5.27
C TYR A 374 -5.71 9.13 6.32
N PRO A 375 -6.27 10.34 6.55
CA PRO A 375 -5.78 11.29 7.55
C PRO A 375 -6.06 10.84 8.98
N GLU A 376 -7.05 9.96 9.16
CA GLU A 376 -7.37 9.37 10.44
C GLU A 376 -6.43 8.19 10.69
N LEU A 377 -5.40 8.44 11.49
CA LEU A 377 -4.80 7.39 12.31
C LEU A 377 -5.94 6.86 13.19
N VAL A 378 -6.59 5.79 12.75
CA VAL A 378 -7.21 4.90 13.71
C VAL A 378 -6.02 4.41 14.53
N SER A 379 -5.77 5.01 15.69
CA SER A 379 -4.71 4.56 16.57
C SER A 379 -5.13 3.17 17.00
N ASN A 380 -4.63 2.16 16.33
CA ASN A 380 -4.90 0.79 16.71
C ASN A 380 -4.39 0.67 18.15
N PRO A 381 -5.30 0.49 19.14
CA PRO A 381 -4.94 0.52 20.55
C PRO A 381 -4.01 -0.66 20.90
N LEU A 382 -3.93 -1.64 19.99
CA LEU A 382 -3.09 -2.82 20.05
C LEU A 382 -1.91 -2.75 19.06
N SER A 383 -1.39 -1.56 18.76
CA SER A 383 -0.14 -1.40 17.99
C SER A 383 1.04 -1.91 18.83
N PHE A 384 1.19 -3.22 18.93
CA PHE A 384 2.28 -3.85 19.66
C PHE A 384 3.60 -3.60 18.95
N GLN A 385 4.57 -3.03 19.67
CA GLN A 385 5.92 -2.79 19.15
C GLN A 385 6.78 -4.07 19.11
N SER A 386 6.25 -5.20 19.58
CA SER A 386 6.91 -6.51 19.67
C SER A 386 5.88 -7.64 19.56
N THR A 387 6.25 -8.71 18.86
CA THR A 387 5.50 -9.96 18.79
C THR A 387 5.30 -10.53 20.21
N PRO A 388 4.09 -10.94 20.62
CA PRO A 388 3.89 -11.59 21.91
C PRO A 388 4.84 -12.79 22.07
N PRO A 389 5.47 -12.98 23.25
CA PRO A 389 6.28 -14.15 23.56
C PRO A 389 5.55 -15.47 23.31
N ASP A 390 6.30 -16.53 22.99
CA ASP A 390 5.71 -17.85 22.70
C ASP A 390 5.14 -18.54 23.95
N ASN A 391 5.78 -18.27 25.09
CA ASN A 391 5.43 -18.90 26.37
C ASN A 391 4.19 -18.28 27.03
N ASP A 392 3.65 -17.18 26.49
CA ASP A 392 2.48 -16.51 27.06
C ASP A 392 1.20 -17.31 26.82
N GLY A 393 1.17 -18.13 25.75
CA GLY A 393 0.07 -19.01 25.41
C GLY A 393 -1.27 -18.31 25.17
N PHE A 394 -2.36 -19.08 25.26
CA PHE A 394 -3.73 -18.60 25.08
C PHE A 394 -4.73 -19.29 26.03
N THR A 395 -5.87 -18.62 26.27
CA THR A 395 -7.01 -19.17 27.02
C THR A 395 -8.12 -19.53 26.04
N ALA A 396 -8.63 -20.77 26.13
CA ALA A 396 -9.75 -21.21 25.33
C ALA A 396 -11.07 -20.83 26.01
N VAL A 397 -11.97 -20.15 25.29
CA VAL A 397 -13.32 -19.80 25.75
C VAL A 397 -14.34 -20.53 24.90
N ILE A 398 -15.09 -21.44 25.52
CA ILE A 398 -16.06 -22.30 24.84
C ILE A 398 -17.47 -21.98 25.35
N LEU A 399 -18.34 -21.51 24.45
CA LEU A 399 -19.75 -21.32 24.76
C LEU A 399 -20.50 -22.63 24.51
N THR A 400 -21.26 -23.09 25.50
CA THR A 400 -22.04 -24.33 25.35
C THR A 400 -23.53 -24.17 25.66
N TYR A 401 -24.35 -24.83 24.86
CA TYR A 401 -25.78 -24.98 25.10
C TYR A 401 -26.26 -26.37 24.69
N ASP A 402 -26.67 -27.16 25.69
CA ASP A 402 -27.34 -28.46 25.50
C ASP A 402 -26.55 -29.52 24.70
N ARG A 403 -25.21 -29.47 24.74
CA ARG A 403 -24.30 -30.35 23.96
C ARG A 403 -23.12 -30.87 24.78
N LEU A 404 -23.38 -31.44 25.95
CA LEU A 404 -22.35 -31.87 26.89
C LEU A 404 -21.34 -32.87 26.29
N ASP A 405 -21.79 -33.86 25.51
CA ASP A 405 -20.91 -34.89 24.96
C ASP A 405 -19.91 -34.31 23.93
N SER A 406 -20.41 -33.42 23.07
CA SER A 406 -19.56 -32.73 22.08
C SER A 406 -18.56 -31.80 22.77
N LEU A 407 -19.01 -31.07 23.79
CA LEU A 407 -18.16 -30.21 24.61
C LEU A 407 -17.02 -30.99 25.27
N ILE A 408 -17.29 -32.15 25.85
CA ILE A 408 -16.25 -32.98 26.50
C ILE A 408 -15.16 -33.36 25.48
N ASN A 409 -15.56 -33.73 24.26
CA ASN A 409 -14.61 -34.06 23.20
C ASN A 409 -13.78 -32.84 22.77
N VAL A 410 -14.42 -31.68 22.60
CA VAL A 410 -13.73 -30.42 22.28
C VAL A 410 -12.72 -30.06 23.38
N VAL A 411 -13.11 -30.12 24.66
CA VAL A 411 -12.21 -29.85 25.80
C VAL A 411 -11.01 -30.77 25.79
N TYR A 412 -11.22 -32.07 25.56
CA TYR A 412 -10.14 -33.05 25.48
C TYR A 412 -9.16 -32.72 24.33
N GLN A 413 -9.65 -32.46 23.11
CA GLN A 413 -8.79 -32.17 21.96
C GLN A 413 -7.96 -30.90 22.14
N ILE A 414 -8.56 -29.81 22.66
CA ILE A 414 -7.84 -28.55 22.86
C ILE A 414 -6.80 -28.70 23.97
N SER A 415 -7.07 -29.50 25.00
CA SER A 415 -6.19 -29.68 26.17
C SER A 415 -4.78 -30.20 25.83
N GLU A 416 -4.65 -30.90 24.71
CA GLU A 416 -3.39 -31.43 24.18
C GLU A 416 -2.54 -30.38 23.45
N THR A 417 -3.06 -29.15 23.27
CA THR A 417 -2.34 -28.08 22.55
C THR A 417 -1.25 -27.47 23.45
N PRO A 418 0.03 -27.43 23.01
CA PRO A 418 1.14 -26.97 23.84
C PRO A 418 0.95 -25.56 24.42
N SER A 419 0.57 -24.59 23.60
CA SER A 419 0.38 -23.19 24.00
C SER A 419 -0.91 -22.91 24.77
N LEU A 420 -1.76 -23.91 25.05
CA LEU A 420 -2.95 -23.70 25.87
C LEU A 420 -2.57 -23.48 27.34
N VAL A 421 -3.09 -22.41 27.93
CA VAL A 421 -2.87 -22.07 29.35
C VAL A 421 -4.06 -22.49 30.21
N ALA A 422 -5.29 -22.13 29.83
CA ALA A 422 -6.49 -22.43 30.59
C ALA A 422 -7.72 -22.60 29.67
N ILE A 423 -8.77 -23.24 30.19
CA ILE A 423 -10.06 -23.42 29.52
C ILE A 423 -11.17 -22.81 30.37
N VAL A 424 -11.96 -21.93 29.76
CA VAL A 424 -13.17 -21.33 30.35
C VAL A 424 -14.39 -21.79 29.55
N VAL A 425 -15.25 -22.56 30.20
CA VAL A 425 -16.53 -23.02 29.64
C VAL A 425 -17.64 -22.10 30.12
N VAL A 426 -18.28 -21.40 29.18
CA VAL A 426 -19.43 -20.54 29.43
C VAL A 426 -20.70 -21.34 29.24
N TRP A 427 -21.38 -21.65 30.35
CA TRP A 427 -22.51 -22.57 30.41
C TRP A 427 -23.84 -21.81 30.28
N ASN A 428 -24.44 -21.81 29.09
CA ASN A 428 -25.69 -21.09 28.79
C ASN A 428 -26.97 -21.89 29.11
N SER A 429 -26.87 -23.17 29.47
CA SER A 429 -28.04 -24.04 29.74
C SER A 429 -28.60 -23.85 31.15
N LYS A 430 -29.39 -22.78 31.35
CA LYS A 430 -30.07 -22.47 32.64
C LYS A 430 -31.03 -23.57 33.12
N SER A 431 -31.64 -24.32 32.21
CA SER A 431 -32.70 -25.30 32.50
C SER A 431 -32.19 -26.65 33.03
N LYS A 432 -30.87 -26.88 33.11
CA LYS A 432 -30.26 -28.12 33.61
C LYS A 432 -29.29 -27.89 34.79
N PRO A 433 -29.74 -27.38 35.96
CA PRO A 433 -28.97 -27.48 37.19
C PRO A 433 -29.07 -28.92 37.77
N PRO A 434 -28.01 -29.46 38.40
CA PRO A 434 -26.72 -28.84 38.72
C PRO A 434 -25.70 -28.88 37.57
N LEU A 435 -24.65 -28.04 37.66
CA LEU A 435 -23.46 -28.15 36.81
C LEU A 435 -22.95 -29.60 36.79
N PRO A 436 -22.42 -30.10 35.66
CA PRO A 436 -21.88 -31.46 35.58
C PRO A 436 -20.86 -31.71 36.70
N SER A 437 -20.94 -32.88 37.35
CA SER A 437 -19.99 -33.24 38.40
C SER A 437 -18.56 -33.24 37.85
N SER A 438 -17.58 -32.91 38.70
CA SER A 438 -16.16 -32.88 38.32
C SER A 438 -15.67 -34.19 37.69
N SER A 439 -16.30 -35.32 38.02
CA SER A 439 -16.00 -36.66 37.50
C SER A 439 -16.29 -36.88 36.01
N ILE A 440 -17.10 -36.02 35.38
CA ILE A 440 -17.50 -36.16 33.96
C ILE A 440 -16.44 -35.55 33.03
N TRP A 441 -15.63 -34.63 33.54
CA TRP A 441 -14.62 -33.93 32.74
C TRP A 441 -13.39 -34.80 32.52
N PRO A 442 -12.74 -34.66 31.35
CA PRO A 442 -11.52 -35.41 31.06
C PRO A 442 -10.43 -35.03 32.07
N ASN A 443 -9.57 -36.00 32.42
CA ASN A 443 -8.40 -35.71 33.25
C ASN A 443 -7.38 -34.94 32.40
N ILE A 444 -7.28 -33.64 32.65
CA ILE A 444 -6.43 -32.73 31.89
C ILE A 444 -5.47 -31.99 32.83
N ASP A 445 -4.27 -31.70 32.33
CA ASP A 445 -3.22 -31.02 33.12
C ASP A 445 -3.40 -29.49 33.15
N LYS A 446 -4.42 -28.97 32.45
CA LYS A 446 -4.69 -27.54 32.31
C LYS A 446 -5.89 -27.12 33.17
N PRO A 447 -5.88 -25.92 33.79
CA PRO A 447 -7.04 -25.42 34.54
C PRO A 447 -8.31 -25.35 33.68
N LEU A 448 -9.39 -25.93 34.17
CA LEU A 448 -10.73 -25.86 33.57
C LEU A 448 -11.70 -25.16 34.54
N LYS A 449 -12.26 -24.04 34.10
CA LYS A 449 -13.29 -23.30 34.82
C LYS A 449 -14.62 -23.37 34.08
N ILE A 450 -15.70 -23.63 34.81
CA ILE A 450 -17.06 -23.59 34.28
C ILE A 450 -17.79 -22.41 34.91
N ILE A 451 -18.28 -21.51 34.08
CA ILE A 451 -18.99 -20.29 34.48
C ILE A 451 -20.44 -20.41 34.03
N GLN A 452 -21.37 -20.37 34.98
CA GLN A 452 -22.79 -20.46 34.67
C GLN A 452 -23.36 -19.08 34.33
N SER A 453 -23.91 -18.94 33.13
CA SER A 453 -24.55 -17.72 32.66
C SER A 453 -25.94 -17.53 33.29
N SER A 454 -26.34 -16.27 33.52
CA SER A 454 -27.68 -15.92 34.02
C SER A 454 -28.79 -16.15 32.98
N GLU A 455 -28.45 -15.98 31.70
CA GLU A 455 -29.33 -16.02 30.54
C GLU A 455 -28.63 -16.68 29.34
N ASN A 456 -29.42 -17.25 28.42
CA ASN A 456 -28.91 -17.86 27.19
C ASN A 456 -28.68 -16.78 26.13
N ILE A 457 -27.48 -16.21 26.11
CA ILE A 457 -27.09 -15.14 25.18
C ILE A 457 -25.77 -15.53 24.51
N LEU A 458 -25.68 -15.35 23.18
CA LEU A 458 -24.47 -15.71 22.42
C LEU A 458 -23.25 -14.85 22.79
N SER A 459 -23.47 -13.57 23.11
CA SER A 459 -22.41 -12.64 23.48
C SER A 459 -21.75 -12.92 24.83
N ASN A 460 -22.27 -13.84 25.66
CA ASN A 460 -21.67 -14.20 26.94
C ASN A 460 -20.20 -14.64 26.79
N ARG A 461 -19.83 -15.28 25.67
CA ARG A 461 -18.44 -15.66 25.35
C ARG A 461 -17.47 -14.47 25.21
N PHE A 462 -17.99 -13.25 25.01
CA PHE A 462 -17.21 -12.02 24.88
C PHE A 462 -17.14 -11.22 26.18
N PHE A 463 -17.67 -11.75 27.28
CA PHE A 463 -17.53 -11.13 28.58
C PHE A 463 -16.06 -11.23 29.06
N PRO A 464 -15.49 -10.16 29.65
CA PRO A 464 -14.12 -10.18 30.18
C PRO A 464 -14.07 -10.90 31.54
N TYR A 465 -14.16 -12.23 31.52
CA TYR A 465 -14.05 -13.06 32.72
C TYR A 465 -12.67 -12.93 33.38
N GLU A 466 -12.62 -12.91 34.71
CA GLU A 466 -11.38 -12.76 35.47
C GLU A 466 -10.42 -13.94 35.27
N GLU A 467 -10.95 -15.11 34.91
CA GLU A 467 -10.18 -16.31 34.61
C GLU A 467 -9.41 -16.24 33.28
N ILE A 468 -9.64 -15.20 32.46
CA ILE A 468 -8.90 -14.97 31.22
C ILE A 468 -7.67 -14.11 31.51
N GLU A 469 -6.57 -14.77 31.88
CA GLU A 469 -5.31 -14.09 32.22
C GLU A 469 -4.45 -13.79 30.98
N THR A 470 -4.49 -14.65 29.96
CA THR A 470 -3.70 -14.53 28.73
C THR A 470 -4.20 -13.42 27.80
N GLU A 471 -3.28 -12.73 27.10
CA GLU A 471 -3.65 -11.72 26.09
C GLU A 471 -4.39 -12.33 24.88
N CYS A 472 -4.08 -13.57 24.51
CA CYS A 472 -4.76 -14.29 23.44
C CYS A 472 -5.96 -15.09 23.97
N ILE A 473 -7.09 -14.99 23.27
CA ILE A 473 -8.27 -15.83 23.47
C ILE A 473 -8.47 -16.69 22.23
N LEU A 474 -8.54 -18.01 22.41
CA LEU A 474 -9.17 -18.90 21.43
C LEU A 474 -10.66 -18.98 21.74
N SER A 475 -11.50 -18.42 20.88
CA SER A 475 -12.94 -18.58 21.01
C SER A 475 -13.40 -19.74 20.13
N MET A 476 -14.20 -20.64 20.71
CA MET A 476 -14.56 -21.90 20.05
C MET A 476 -16.00 -22.32 20.33
N ASP A 477 -16.68 -22.85 19.31
CA ASP A 477 -18.01 -23.44 19.44
C ASP A 477 -17.92 -24.89 19.96
N ASP A 478 -18.96 -25.34 20.65
CA ASP A 478 -18.99 -26.65 21.33
C ASP A 478 -19.18 -27.86 20.38
N ASP A 479 -19.29 -27.64 19.07
CA ASP A 479 -19.51 -28.65 18.02
C ASP A 479 -18.36 -28.78 17.00
N ILE A 480 -17.17 -28.28 17.35
CA ILE A 480 -15.99 -28.30 16.48
C ILE A 480 -14.87 -29.22 17.03
N PRO A 481 -15.07 -30.54 17.17
CA PRO A 481 -14.04 -31.44 17.70
C PRO A 481 -12.91 -31.74 16.71
N MET A 482 -12.95 -31.18 15.49
CA MET A 482 -12.13 -31.65 14.37
C MET A 482 -10.80 -30.93 14.22
N LEU A 483 -10.60 -29.81 14.91
CA LEU A 483 -9.36 -29.04 14.83
C LEU A 483 -8.26 -29.83 15.52
N THR A 484 -7.19 -30.09 14.78
CA THR A 484 -6.02 -30.78 15.33
C THR A 484 -5.22 -29.85 16.24
N THR A 485 -4.46 -30.41 17.16
CA THR A 485 -3.51 -29.66 18.00
C THR A 485 -2.54 -28.82 17.17
N ASP A 486 -2.05 -29.36 16.06
CA ASP A 486 -1.18 -28.67 15.09
C ASP A 486 -1.85 -27.45 14.44
N GLU A 487 -3.15 -27.54 14.13
CA GLU A 487 -3.90 -26.40 13.58
C GLU A 487 -4.12 -25.31 14.63
N LEU A 488 -4.42 -25.69 15.87
CA LEU A 488 -4.59 -24.75 16.98
C LEU A 488 -3.27 -24.04 17.30
N GLU A 489 -2.18 -24.81 17.41
CA GLU A 489 -0.83 -24.28 17.65
C GLU A 489 -0.39 -23.33 16.53
N PHE A 490 -0.59 -23.73 15.27
CA PHE A 490 -0.29 -22.86 14.14
C PHE A 490 -1.15 -21.59 14.14
N GLY A 491 -2.45 -21.70 14.44
CA GLY A 491 -3.36 -20.55 14.55
C GLY A 491 -2.91 -19.56 15.62
N TYR A 492 -2.46 -20.05 16.79
CA TYR A 492 -1.88 -19.22 17.85
C TYR A 492 -0.61 -18.50 17.37
N HIS A 493 0.32 -19.21 16.72
CA HIS A 493 1.53 -18.58 16.19
C HIS A 493 1.25 -17.51 15.13
N VAL A 494 0.26 -17.72 14.26
CA VAL A 494 -0.18 -16.69 13.31
C VAL A 494 -0.79 -15.50 14.05
N TRP A 495 -1.60 -15.72 15.09
CA TRP A 495 -2.11 -14.62 15.92
C TRP A 495 -0.98 -13.83 16.57
N ARG A 496 0.11 -14.46 17.02
CA ARG A 496 1.27 -13.73 17.56
C ARG A 496 1.88 -12.76 16.55
N GLU A 497 1.87 -13.08 15.26
CA GLU A 497 2.34 -12.17 14.20
C GLU A 497 1.32 -11.06 13.88
N PHE A 498 0.04 -11.28 14.18
CA PHE A 498 -1.07 -10.37 13.90
C PHE A 498 -2.00 -10.16 15.12
N PRO A 499 -1.47 -9.73 16.28
CA PRO A 499 -2.18 -9.79 17.57
C PRO A 499 -3.39 -8.84 17.62
N ASP A 500 -3.39 -7.80 16.81
CA ASP A 500 -4.45 -6.82 16.66
C ASP A 500 -5.64 -7.32 15.82
N ARG A 501 -5.46 -8.40 15.05
CA ARG A 501 -6.46 -8.89 14.09
C ARG A 501 -7.17 -10.14 14.59
N LEU A 502 -8.33 -10.40 14.00
CA LEU A 502 -9.03 -11.67 14.16
C LEU A 502 -8.38 -12.73 13.25
N VAL A 503 -7.85 -13.79 13.85
CA VAL A 503 -7.12 -14.87 13.15
C VAL A 503 -7.89 -16.17 13.32
N GLY A 504 -8.27 -16.86 12.26
CA GLY A 504 -9.03 -18.10 12.44
C GLY A 504 -9.31 -18.89 11.18
N PHE A 505 -10.15 -19.91 11.32
CA PHE A 505 -10.31 -20.96 10.31
C PHE A 505 -11.56 -20.78 9.42
N PRO A 506 -12.78 -20.60 9.97
CA PRO A 506 -13.97 -20.45 9.15
C PRO A 506 -14.05 -19.02 8.59
N SER A 507 -13.85 -18.87 7.28
CA SER A 507 -13.88 -17.56 6.61
C SER A 507 -15.18 -17.29 5.86
N ARG A 508 -15.60 -16.02 5.81
CA ARG A 508 -16.80 -15.52 5.13
C ARG A 508 -16.55 -14.16 4.50
N SER A 509 -17.48 -13.69 3.69
CA SER A 509 -17.32 -12.45 2.93
C SER A 509 -18.60 -11.61 2.96
N HIS A 510 -18.45 -10.30 2.77
CA HIS A 510 -19.56 -9.43 2.42
C HIS A 510 -19.46 -9.09 0.93
N ILE A 511 -20.61 -8.97 0.28
CA ILE A 511 -20.69 -8.55 -1.12
C ILE A 511 -21.65 -7.38 -1.26
N THR A 512 -21.35 -6.48 -2.18
CA THR A 512 -22.26 -5.37 -2.51
C THR A 512 -23.26 -5.85 -3.55
N THR A 513 -24.54 -5.64 -3.29
CA THR A 513 -25.62 -5.95 -4.23
C THR A 513 -25.76 -4.83 -5.28
N ARG A 514 -26.48 -5.10 -6.37
CA ARG A 514 -26.74 -4.11 -7.43
C ARG A 514 -27.43 -2.84 -6.94
N ASN A 515 -28.16 -2.94 -5.83
CA ASN A 515 -28.92 -1.83 -5.25
C ASN A 515 -28.06 -1.00 -4.27
N GLY A 516 -26.78 -1.34 -4.11
CA GLY A 516 -25.87 -0.69 -3.16
C GLY A 516 -26.01 -1.18 -1.71
N SER A 517 -26.90 -2.13 -1.41
CA SER A 517 -26.97 -2.79 -0.10
C SER A 517 -25.90 -3.89 0.02
N TRP A 518 -25.65 -4.37 1.24
CA TRP A 518 -24.63 -5.37 1.51
C TRP A 518 -25.29 -6.72 1.79
N LYS A 519 -24.64 -7.81 1.36
CA LYS A 519 -25.12 -9.18 1.58
C LYS A 519 -24.02 -9.99 2.24
N TYR A 520 -24.41 -10.83 3.20
CA TYR A 520 -23.54 -11.84 3.78
C TYR A 520 -23.39 -13.00 2.80
N GLU A 521 -22.14 -13.37 2.51
CA GLU A 521 -21.81 -14.45 1.59
C GLU A 521 -21.07 -15.59 2.31
N SER A 522 -21.59 -16.80 2.11
CA SER A 522 -21.07 -18.04 2.69
C SER A 522 -20.33 -18.92 1.68
N GLU A 523 -20.40 -18.56 0.40
CA GLU A 523 -19.62 -19.19 -0.65
C GLU A 523 -18.11 -19.00 -0.44
N TRP A 524 -17.34 -19.99 -0.90
CA TRP A 524 -15.90 -20.03 -0.74
C TRP A 524 -15.22 -19.33 -1.90
N THR A 525 -14.95 -18.04 -1.74
CA THR A 525 -14.20 -17.22 -2.69
C THR A 525 -12.73 -17.10 -2.29
N SER A 526 -11.91 -16.55 -3.19
CA SER A 526 -10.52 -16.18 -2.89
C SER A 526 -10.42 -14.97 -1.95
N GLU A 527 -11.46 -14.14 -1.95
CA GLU A 527 -11.58 -12.95 -1.11
C GLU A 527 -12.37 -13.24 0.16
N ILE A 528 -11.84 -12.85 1.31
CA ILE A 528 -12.52 -12.94 2.61
C ILE A 528 -12.62 -11.56 3.24
N SER A 529 -13.64 -11.33 4.04
CA SER A 529 -13.73 -10.09 4.85
C SER A 529 -14.07 -10.36 6.31
N MET A 530 -14.38 -11.61 6.65
CA MET A 530 -14.77 -12.04 7.99
C MET A 530 -14.15 -13.40 8.32
N VAL A 531 -13.81 -13.58 9.59
CA VAL A 531 -13.48 -14.88 10.21
C VAL A 531 -14.50 -15.12 11.32
N LEU A 532 -15.16 -16.28 11.34
CA LEU A 532 -16.17 -16.55 12.35
C LEU A 532 -15.51 -16.87 13.69
N THR A 533 -15.98 -16.25 14.77
CA THR A 533 -15.40 -16.41 16.11
C THR A 533 -15.51 -17.83 16.62
N GLY A 534 -16.41 -18.66 16.08
CA GLY A 534 -16.57 -20.07 16.45
C GLY A 534 -15.32 -20.94 16.33
N ALA A 535 -14.29 -20.50 15.61
CA ALA A 535 -12.94 -21.04 15.76
C ALA A 535 -11.93 -19.96 15.35
N ALA A 536 -11.63 -19.04 16.27
CA ALA A 536 -10.73 -17.93 16.03
C ALA A 536 -9.97 -17.46 17.27
N PHE A 537 -8.77 -16.96 17.04
CA PHE A 537 -7.89 -16.29 17.97
C PHE A 537 -8.03 -14.77 17.85
N TYR A 538 -8.11 -14.08 18.98
CA TYR A 538 -8.07 -12.62 19.05
C TYR A 538 -7.62 -12.12 20.42
N HIS A 539 -7.32 -10.83 20.51
CA HIS A 539 -6.84 -10.19 21.74
C HIS A 539 -7.94 -9.98 22.78
N LYS A 540 -7.67 -10.25 24.07
CA LYS A 540 -8.64 -10.11 25.17
C LYS A 540 -9.24 -8.70 25.31
N TYR A 541 -8.48 -7.69 24.89
CA TYR A 541 -8.93 -6.29 24.79
C TYR A 541 -10.29 -6.16 24.09
N TRP A 542 -10.55 -6.94 23.04
CA TRP A 542 -11.80 -6.86 22.30
C TRP A 542 -13.02 -7.31 23.13
N ASN A 543 -12.85 -8.21 24.11
CA ASN A 543 -13.91 -8.54 25.07
C ASN A 543 -14.29 -7.34 25.95
N HIS A 544 -13.29 -6.57 26.40
CA HIS A 544 -13.53 -5.35 27.19
C HIS A 544 -14.25 -4.29 26.36
N VAL A 545 -13.82 -4.05 25.13
CA VAL A 545 -14.49 -3.07 24.26
C VAL A 545 -15.93 -3.50 23.94
N PHE A 546 -16.13 -4.77 23.61
CA PHE A 546 -17.45 -5.30 23.29
C PHE A 546 -18.41 -5.21 24.48
N SER A 547 -17.93 -5.47 25.70
CA SER A 547 -18.77 -5.59 26.90
C SER A 547 -18.88 -4.33 27.76
N SER A 548 -17.92 -3.41 27.69
CA SER A 548 -17.86 -2.23 28.59
C SER A 548 -18.98 -1.21 28.38
N GLY A 549 -19.59 -1.18 27.19
CA GLY A 549 -20.61 -0.19 26.84
C GLY A 549 -20.08 1.25 26.70
N MET A 550 -18.76 1.45 26.68
CA MET A 550 -18.13 2.78 26.57
C MET A 550 -18.38 3.43 25.21
N ASP A 551 -18.36 2.64 24.13
CA ASP A 551 -18.67 3.10 22.78
C ASP A 551 -20.19 2.97 22.53
N PRO A 552 -20.92 4.07 22.27
CA PRO A 552 -22.37 4.03 22.03
C PRO A 552 -22.78 3.21 20.80
N VAL A 553 -21.94 3.15 19.76
CA VAL A 553 -22.19 2.37 18.55
C VAL A 553 -22.04 0.89 18.87
N VAL A 554 -20.97 0.51 19.58
CA VAL A 554 -20.73 -0.88 20.00
C VAL A 554 -21.81 -1.35 20.97
N SER A 555 -22.28 -0.48 21.88
CA SER A 555 -23.37 -0.79 22.80
C SER A 555 -24.68 -1.09 22.05
N LYS A 556 -25.06 -0.27 21.06
CA LYS A 556 -26.23 -0.55 20.20
C LYS A 556 -26.07 -1.84 19.40
N MET A 557 -24.87 -2.08 18.87
CA MET A 557 -24.54 -3.31 18.16
C MET A 557 -24.67 -4.54 19.06
N LYS A 558 -24.16 -4.46 20.30
CA LYS A 558 -24.33 -5.50 21.32
C LYS A 558 -25.80 -5.73 21.64
N SER A 559 -26.61 -4.67 21.86
CA SER A 559 -28.05 -4.83 22.12
C SER A 559 -28.78 -5.49 20.93
N TRP A 560 -28.37 -5.18 19.69
CA TRP A 560 -28.92 -5.85 18.50
C TRP A 560 -28.57 -7.33 18.47
N VAL A 561 -27.32 -7.68 18.80
CA VAL A 561 -26.87 -9.06 18.95
C VAL A 561 -27.61 -9.74 20.10
N ASP A 562 -27.70 -9.18 21.29
CA ASP A 562 -28.36 -9.85 22.43
C ASP A 562 -29.86 -10.07 22.21
N GLY A 563 -30.50 -9.19 21.44
CA GLY A 563 -31.90 -9.34 21.03
C GLY A 563 -32.14 -10.45 19.99
N ARG A 564 -31.08 -11.04 19.44
CA ARG A 564 -31.13 -12.04 18.36
C ARG A 564 -30.18 -13.19 18.67
N MET A 565 -30.57 -14.43 18.47
CA MET A 565 -29.63 -15.55 18.62
C MET A 565 -28.72 -15.69 17.38
N ASN A 566 -28.07 -14.59 16.95
CA ASN A 566 -27.23 -14.52 15.74
C ASN A 566 -26.28 -13.30 15.72
N CYS A 567 -25.33 -13.30 14.79
CA CYS A 567 -24.49 -12.16 14.37
C CYS A 567 -23.45 -11.63 15.37
N GLU A 568 -23.17 -12.33 16.45
CA GLU A 568 -22.13 -11.97 17.42
C GLU A 568 -20.73 -12.01 16.79
N ASP A 569 -20.50 -12.97 15.89
CA ASP A 569 -19.27 -13.11 15.10
C ASP A 569 -19.09 -11.95 14.10
N ILE A 570 -20.16 -11.57 13.39
CA ILE A 570 -20.17 -10.43 12.48
C ILE A 570 -19.90 -9.14 13.26
N ALA A 571 -20.54 -8.95 14.41
CA ALA A 571 -20.33 -7.78 15.25
C ALA A 571 -18.87 -7.65 15.71
N MET A 572 -18.23 -8.77 16.10
CA MET A 572 -16.81 -8.79 16.45
C MET A 572 -15.91 -8.42 15.26
N ASN A 573 -16.20 -8.93 14.06
CA ASN A 573 -15.45 -8.55 12.85
C ASN A 573 -15.60 -7.06 12.53
N PHE A 574 -16.80 -6.50 12.65
CA PHE A 574 -17.05 -5.06 12.45
C PHE A 574 -16.30 -4.21 13.47
N LEU A 575 -16.34 -4.59 14.75
CA LEU A 575 -15.61 -3.91 15.82
C LEU A 575 -14.12 -3.84 15.52
N ILE A 576 -13.49 -5.00 15.26
CA ILE A 576 -12.06 -5.09 15.02
C ILE A 576 -11.68 -4.36 13.72
N ALA A 577 -12.43 -4.55 12.63
CA ALA A 577 -12.13 -3.91 11.35
C ALA A 577 -12.28 -2.38 11.41
N ASN A 578 -13.25 -1.87 12.18
CA ASN A 578 -13.42 -0.44 12.40
C ASN A 578 -12.28 0.15 13.24
N MET A 579 -11.87 -0.53 14.31
CA MET A 579 -10.84 -0.03 15.23
C MET A 579 -9.39 -0.27 14.80
N THR A 580 -9.13 -1.25 13.94
CA THR A 580 -7.77 -1.52 13.42
C THR A 580 -7.57 -1.00 12.02
N GLY A 581 -8.66 -0.88 11.27
CA GLY A 581 -8.58 -0.60 9.86
C GLY A 581 -8.05 -1.78 9.02
N GLN A 582 -8.04 -3.00 9.54
CA GLN A 582 -7.46 -4.16 8.85
C GLN A 582 -8.50 -5.28 8.64
N ALA A 583 -8.26 -6.11 7.64
CA ALA A 583 -9.06 -7.31 7.37
C ALA A 583 -8.75 -8.41 8.42
N PRO A 584 -9.52 -9.49 8.55
CA PRO A 584 -9.09 -10.65 9.35
C PRO A 584 -7.96 -11.45 8.66
N ILE A 585 -7.40 -12.44 9.34
CA ILE A 585 -6.43 -13.40 8.78
C ILE A 585 -7.05 -14.80 8.77
N LYS A 586 -7.10 -15.42 7.58
CA LYS A 586 -7.46 -16.83 7.47
C LYS A 586 -6.25 -17.72 7.65
N VAL A 587 -6.44 -18.79 8.39
CA VAL A 587 -5.42 -19.81 8.66
C VAL A 587 -5.87 -21.14 8.06
N THR A 588 -4.96 -21.83 7.36
CA THR A 588 -5.16 -23.17 6.77
C THR A 588 -6.26 -23.23 5.68
N PRO A 589 -6.25 -24.26 4.81
CA PRO A 589 -7.30 -24.41 3.81
C PRO A 589 -8.58 -25.05 4.37
N ARG A 590 -8.75 -25.21 5.69
CA ARG A 590 -9.90 -25.93 6.25
C ARG A 590 -11.19 -25.19 5.92
N LYS A 591 -12.06 -25.87 5.15
CA LYS A 591 -13.31 -25.30 4.60
C LYS A 591 -14.55 -25.80 5.33
N LYS A 592 -14.49 -26.92 6.05
CA LYS A 592 -15.66 -27.50 6.71
C LYS A 592 -15.28 -28.06 8.07
N PHE A 593 -16.12 -27.75 9.06
CA PHE A 593 -16.25 -28.47 10.31
C PHE A 593 -17.54 -29.29 10.16
N ARG A 594 -17.42 -30.52 9.66
CA ARG A 594 -18.57 -31.42 9.52
C ARG A 594 -18.60 -32.33 10.74
N CYS A 595 -19.56 -32.15 11.65
CA CYS A 595 -19.82 -33.18 12.65
C CYS A 595 -20.01 -34.52 11.94
N SER A 596 -19.19 -35.50 12.35
CA SER A 596 -19.20 -36.85 11.78
C SER A 596 -20.12 -37.80 12.56
N THR A 597 -20.65 -37.34 13.70
CA THR A 597 -21.49 -38.12 14.60
C THR A 597 -22.98 -37.94 14.24
N PRO A 598 -23.78 -39.03 14.25
CA PRO A 598 -25.24 -38.97 14.05
C PRO A 598 -25.97 -38.06 15.03
N GLU A 599 -25.38 -37.80 16.22
CA GLU A 599 -25.96 -36.97 17.28
C GLU A 599 -25.96 -35.47 16.95
N CYS A 600 -24.93 -34.94 16.26
CA CYS A 600 -24.94 -33.52 15.84
C CYS A 600 -25.98 -33.21 14.74
N LEU A 601 -26.33 -34.20 13.91
CA LEU A 601 -27.26 -34.00 12.79
C LEU A 601 -28.72 -33.87 13.25
N ASN A 602 -29.03 -34.36 14.46
CA ASN A 602 -30.39 -34.43 15.01
C ASN A 602 -30.76 -33.23 15.91
N VAL A 603 -29.85 -32.28 16.13
CA VAL A 603 -30.11 -31.07 16.92
C VAL A 603 -30.25 -29.87 15.98
N ASN A 604 -31.32 -29.09 16.14
CA ASN A 604 -31.66 -27.89 15.37
C ASN A 604 -30.44 -26.96 15.16
N MET A 605 -29.66 -27.18 14.09
CA MET A 605 -28.54 -26.33 13.73
C MET A 605 -29.05 -24.95 13.36
N ILE A 606 -28.69 -23.95 14.17
CA ILE A 606 -29.04 -22.54 13.97
C ILE A 606 -28.63 -22.07 12.55
N SER A 607 -27.50 -22.58 12.04
CA SER A 607 -26.91 -22.22 10.74
C SER A 607 -27.51 -22.92 9.51
N GLY A 608 -28.46 -23.85 9.67
CA GLY A 608 -28.98 -24.68 8.57
C GLY A 608 -30.13 -24.05 7.75
N GLY A 609 -30.78 -22.99 8.25
CA GLY A 609 -31.96 -22.39 7.64
C GLY A 609 -31.67 -21.26 6.64
N LEU A 610 -32.50 -21.12 5.59
CA LEU A 610 -32.44 -19.97 4.67
C LEU A 610 -32.67 -18.63 5.38
N THR A 611 -33.49 -18.62 6.43
CA THR A 611 -33.78 -17.45 7.28
C THR A 611 -32.53 -16.94 8.01
N HIS A 612 -31.62 -17.84 8.38
CA HIS A 612 -30.37 -17.47 9.06
C HIS A 612 -29.46 -16.63 8.18
N MET A 613 -29.36 -16.93 6.89
CA MET A 613 -28.51 -16.16 5.95
C MET A 613 -29.11 -14.78 5.64
N VAL A 614 -30.43 -14.68 5.62
CA VAL A 614 -31.14 -13.39 5.48
C VAL A 614 -30.86 -12.52 6.70
N GLU A 615 -31.03 -13.05 7.91
CA GLU A 615 -30.77 -12.32 9.15
C GLU A 615 -29.31 -11.86 9.24
N ARG A 616 -28.34 -12.70 8.85
CA ARG A 616 -26.93 -12.27 8.80
C ARG A 616 -26.67 -11.15 7.81
N SER A 617 -27.37 -11.14 6.67
CA SER A 617 -27.29 -10.02 5.73
C SER A 617 -27.88 -8.75 6.34
N GLU A 618 -28.99 -8.84 7.07
CA GLU A 618 -29.55 -7.70 7.81
C GLU A 618 -28.58 -7.15 8.86
N CYS A 619 -27.89 -8.02 9.61
CA CYS A 619 -26.87 -7.60 10.56
C CYS A 619 -25.73 -6.81 9.89
N VAL A 620 -25.21 -7.27 8.74
CA VAL A 620 -24.18 -6.55 7.99
C VAL A 620 -24.65 -5.14 7.58
N ASN A 621 -25.88 -5.02 7.09
CA ASN A 621 -26.46 -3.72 6.73
C ASN A 621 -26.66 -2.84 7.96
N HIS A 622 -27.19 -3.40 9.05
CA HIS A 622 -27.48 -2.65 10.27
C HIS A 622 -26.19 -2.12 10.90
N PHE A 623 -25.14 -2.94 11.01
CA PHE A 623 -23.87 -2.53 11.59
C PHE A 623 -23.16 -1.48 10.72
N ALA A 624 -23.18 -1.64 9.38
CA ALA A 624 -22.65 -0.62 8.49
C ALA A 624 -23.42 0.72 8.61
N HIS A 625 -24.73 0.66 8.82
CA HIS A 625 -25.54 1.85 9.09
C HIS A 625 -25.18 2.51 10.42
N LEU A 626 -24.99 1.73 11.48
CA LEU A 626 -24.59 2.24 12.80
C LEU A 626 -23.23 2.96 12.75
N TYR A 627 -22.26 2.44 12.00
CA TYR A 627 -20.96 3.09 11.79
C TYR A 627 -20.99 4.23 10.75
N GLY A 628 -22.03 4.32 9.92
CA GLY A 628 -22.14 5.29 8.82
C GLY A 628 -21.34 4.94 7.56
N TYR A 629 -20.63 3.81 7.55
CA TYR A 629 -19.89 3.27 6.41
C TYR A 629 -19.66 1.76 6.58
N MET A 630 -19.11 1.08 5.56
CA MET A 630 -18.73 -0.33 5.66
C MET A 630 -17.29 -0.48 6.18
N PRO A 631 -17.06 -0.95 7.43
CA PRO A 631 -15.71 -1.05 7.99
C PRO A 631 -14.96 -2.31 7.53
N LEU A 632 -15.71 -3.38 7.17
CA LEU A 632 -15.13 -4.63 6.72
C LEU A 632 -14.31 -4.41 5.44
N THR A 633 -13.12 -5.00 5.39
CA THR A 633 -12.23 -4.94 4.23
C THR A 633 -12.02 -6.34 3.67
N SER A 634 -12.13 -6.47 2.35
CA SER A 634 -11.85 -7.73 1.67
C SER A 634 -10.34 -7.92 1.52
N VAL A 635 -9.88 -9.15 1.68
CA VAL A 635 -8.47 -9.54 1.54
C VAL A 635 -8.35 -10.91 0.87
N GLU A 636 -7.32 -11.07 0.04
CA GLU A 636 -6.91 -12.34 -0.55
C GLU A 636 -5.66 -12.87 0.15
N PHE A 637 -5.77 -13.16 1.45
CA PHE A 637 -4.64 -13.61 2.26
C PHE A 637 -4.99 -14.83 3.09
N ARG A 638 -4.09 -15.82 3.07
CA ARG A 638 -4.13 -17.00 3.93
C ARG A 638 -2.73 -17.29 4.46
N ALA A 639 -2.61 -17.51 5.76
CA ALA A 639 -1.40 -18.01 6.38
C ALA A 639 -1.37 -19.55 6.30
N ASP A 640 -0.26 -20.08 5.79
CA ASP A 640 0.09 -21.50 5.77
C ASP A 640 1.51 -21.66 6.35
N PRO A 641 1.85 -22.78 7.00
CA PRO A 641 3.20 -22.97 7.53
C PRO A 641 4.24 -23.12 6.42
N ILE A 642 5.50 -22.85 6.75
CA ILE A 642 6.63 -23.08 5.83
C ILE A 642 6.65 -24.57 5.44
N LEU A 643 6.85 -24.86 4.16
CA LEU A 643 6.81 -26.20 3.56
C LEU A 643 5.41 -26.85 3.52
N PHE A 644 4.35 -26.04 3.64
CA PHE A 644 2.99 -26.50 3.44
C PHE A 644 2.80 -27.03 2.01
N LYS A 645 2.28 -28.27 1.90
CA LYS A 645 2.14 -29.06 0.66
C LYS A 645 3.45 -29.43 -0.06
N ASP A 646 4.61 -29.06 0.46
CA ASP A 646 5.87 -29.51 -0.12
C ASP A 646 6.02 -31.04 0.03
N PRO A 647 6.59 -31.72 -0.99
CA PRO A 647 6.73 -33.18 -1.03
C PRO A 647 7.91 -33.65 -0.17
N ILE A 648 7.92 -33.26 1.10
CA ILE A 648 8.96 -33.62 2.08
C ILE A 648 8.38 -34.51 3.19
N PRO A 649 9.21 -35.36 3.82
CA PRO A 649 8.79 -36.21 4.94
C PRO A 649 8.12 -35.42 6.09
N ALA A 650 7.04 -35.95 6.66
CA ALA A 650 6.26 -35.29 7.73
C ALA A 650 7.11 -34.88 8.94
N ARG A 651 8.13 -35.68 9.29
CA ARG A 651 9.08 -35.36 10.38
C ARG A 651 9.88 -34.06 10.21
N LEU A 652 9.94 -33.51 9.00
CA LEU A 652 10.60 -32.24 8.71
C LEU A 652 9.63 -31.06 8.73
N LYS A 653 8.32 -31.33 8.81
CA LYS A 653 7.28 -30.30 8.91
C LYS A 653 7.06 -30.00 10.39
N LYS A 654 7.00 -28.71 10.74
CA LYS A 654 6.72 -28.27 12.12
C LYS A 654 5.31 -28.70 12.58
N TYR A 655 4.34 -28.67 11.67
CA TYR A 655 2.93 -29.04 11.90
C TYR A 655 2.52 -30.18 10.96
N PRO A 656 2.91 -31.44 11.25
CA PRO A 656 2.70 -32.57 10.35
C PRO A 656 1.22 -32.94 10.11
N ASN A 657 0.32 -32.65 11.06
CA ASN A 657 -1.10 -32.99 11.03
C ASN A 657 -1.98 -31.84 10.51
N LEU A 658 -1.38 -30.76 10.00
CA LEU A 658 -2.15 -29.62 9.52
C LEU A 658 -3.01 -30.00 8.30
N GLY A 659 -4.34 -29.91 8.45
CA GLY A 659 -5.31 -30.28 7.43
C GLY A 659 -5.56 -31.78 7.27
N THR A 660 -5.10 -32.63 8.21
CA THR A 660 -5.48 -34.05 8.25
C THR A 660 -6.94 -34.21 8.69
N LEU A 661 -7.62 -35.23 8.14
CA LEU A 661 -9.02 -35.55 8.44
C LEU A 661 -9.13 -36.48 9.63
#